data_AF-A0A527Q415-F1
#
_entry.id   AF-A0A527Q415-F1
#
_cell.length_a   1.000
_cell.length_b   1.000
_cell.length_c   1.000
_cell.angle_alpha   90.00
_cell.angle_beta   90.00
_cell.angle_gamma   90.00
#
_symmetry.space_group_name_H-M   'P 1'
#
loop_
_entity.id
_entity.type
_entity.pdbx_description
1 polymer ?
#
loop_
_entity_poly.entity_id
_entity_poly.type
_entity_poly.pdbx_seq_one_letter_code
_entity_poly.pdbx_strand_id
1 'polypeptide(L)'
;MGFAIEIDEMGRLTFLMGDGEGKVSTANLPTPLLERQWVFVAASYSAKDRTVVLHQSPACDIGDLGSAETGKFDITAFHGKRAQRHFFIAAHKASGGDGLLLAGGHYNGKIDSPKLYACALSIEEMASLGCGAAVDRLNQGVSADWDFSIDQGSDIFKDVSGNGLNGRLVNMPARAMKGFNWTGRFHDWRTAPSEYGAIHFHDDDLYDAGWATDFTFTIPSGLESGVYAARLDAQHASPAYVIFFVRPPKGQATSDVVYLASTATYMAYANQSLIARDPLDEMSMGSLLIFGEDDLFLNENPEYGKSLYDLHSDGSGVCYSSRLRPVLNMSPNAKYWSFGGDGYLTGWLDALGINADVITDEDLHNEGESILAPYRVVLTGCHPEYVSLAMWDALKIHLGRGGRLMYLGGNGFYWRTAFHPTLPGLIEVRRAEDGSRAWSAEAGEYFMSTTGEYGGMWRRQDRTPNQLVGIGFCAQGFMCGSYYQWCPDSTDPRVDFVFDGVTKSSKFGDYGLSGNGAAGQELDRYDLSLGSPRHAVVIATSTGHTDNMVLAKEEFGAMHWMIGGTENNNVRSDMVFFETAGGGAVFSVGSISWPMSLPINDYDNDVSRVTRNVLERFRDPEPFPLPSSEFLGVVSPKCLVAK
;
A
#
# COMPACT_ATOMS: atom_id res chain seq x y z
N MET A 1 1.30 -10.89 41.39
CA MET A 1 1.05 -9.43 41.37
C MET A 1 1.04 -9.00 39.92
N GLY A 2 0.24 -8.00 39.55
CA GLY A 2 0.25 -7.39 38.23
C GLY A 2 -0.03 -5.90 38.36
N PHE A 3 0.40 -5.12 37.37
CA PHE A 3 0.07 -3.70 37.27
C PHE A 3 -0.21 -3.32 35.81
N ALA A 4 -0.94 -2.22 35.63
CA ALA A 4 -1.17 -1.60 34.34
C ALA A 4 -1.20 -0.07 34.49
N ILE A 5 -0.73 0.62 33.46
CA ILE A 5 -0.98 2.05 33.24
C ILE A 5 -1.90 2.11 32.03
N GLU A 6 -3.05 2.75 32.17
CA GLU A 6 -4.10 2.79 31.15
C GLU A 6 -4.79 4.15 31.11
N ILE A 7 -5.62 4.33 30.09
CA ILE A 7 -6.54 5.46 29.96
C ILE A 7 -7.93 4.91 30.27
N ASP A 8 -8.62 5.47 31.25
CA ASP A 8 -9.97 5.02 31.62
C ASP A 8 -11.04 5.53 30.65
N GLU A 9 -12.29 5.08 30.83
CA GLU A 9 -13.44 5.50 30.01
C GLU A 9 -13.72 7.02 30.03
N MET A 10 -13.16 7.74 31.01
CA MET A 10 -13.25 9.20 31.10
C MET A 10 -12.02 9.91 30.49
N GLY A 11 -11.12 9.17 29.85
CA GLY A 11 -9.90 9.69 29.24
C GLY A 11 -8.77 9.97 30.25
N ARG A 12 -8.84 9.46 31.48
CA ARG A 12 -7.89 9.83 32.55
C ARG A 12 -6.76 8.82 32.70
N LEU A 13 -5.56 9.33 32.98
CA LEU A 13 -4.42 8.50 33.34
C LEU A 13 -4.73 7.70 34.61
N THR A 14 -4.73 6.38 34.47
CA THR A 14 -5.12 5.44 35.51
C THR A 14 -4.04 4.38 35.73
N PHE A 15 -3.80 4.04 36.99
CA PHE A 15 -2.94 2.95 37.40
C PHE A 15 -3.75 1.89 38.13
N LEU A 16 -3.56 0.65 37.71
CA LEU A 16 -4.14 -0.53 38.33
C LEU A 16 -3.05 -1.38 38.97
N MET A 17 -3.32 -1.94 40.14
CA MET A 17 -2.50 -2.98 40.76
C MET A 17 -3.36 -4.11 41.31
N GLY A 18 -3.04 -5.34 40.92
CA GLY A 18 -3.73 -6.55 41.35
C GLY A 18 -2.82 -7.49 42.15
N ASP A 19 -3.35 -8.09 43.23
CA ASP A 19 -2.64 -9.12 44.01
C ASP A 19 -2.64 -10.50 43.32
N GLY A 20 -3.62 -10.73 42.43
CA GLY A 20 -3.85 -12.01 41.75
C GLY A 20 -4.79 -12.95 42.51
N GLU A 21 -5.37 -12.48 43.62
CA GLU A 21 -6.37 -13.18 44.46
C GLU A 21 -7.75 -12.50 44.37
N GLY A 22 -7.91 -11.57 43.42
CA GLY A 22 -9.17 -10.88 43.11
C GLY A 22 -9.25 -9.44 43.62
N LYS A 23 -8.26 -8.96 44.38
CA LYS A 23 -8.22 -7.57 44.84
C LYS A 23 -7.48 -6.69 43.85
N VAL A 24 -8.11 -5.57 43.49
CA VAL A 24 -7.52 -4.55 42.62
C VAL A 24 -7.54 -3.20 43.34
N SER A 25 -6.42 -2.47 43.28
CA SER A 25 -6.33 -1.06 43.66
C SER A 25 -6.24 -0.21 42.41
N THR A 26 -7.00 0.87 42.38
CA THR A 26 -7.09 1.82 41.25
C THR A 26 -6.74 3.21 41.74
N ALA A 27 -5.91 3.92 40.98
CA ALA A 27 -5.58 5.32 41.19
C ALA A 27 -5.72 6.06 39.85
N ASN A 28 -6.35 7.24 39.83
CA ASN A 28 -6.48 8.06 38.62
C ASN A 28 -6.20 9.53 38.93
N LEU A 29 -5.66 10.24 37.94
CA LEU A 29 -5.62 11.70 37.97
C LEU A 29 -6.96 12.26 37.47
N PRO A 30 -7.46 13.37 38.03
CA PRO A 30 -8.77 13.90 37.65
C PRO A 30 -8.78 14.55 36.27
N THR A 31 -7.65 15.08 35.77
CA THR A 31 -7.57 15.72 34.45
C THR A 31 -7.43 14.66 33.34
N PRO A 32 -8.36 14.61 32.37
CA PRO A 32 -8.24 13.74 31.20
C PRO A 32 -7.06 14.13 30.30
N LEU A 33 -6.53 13.15 29.59
CA LEU A 33 -5.58 13.34 28.51
C LEU A 33 -6.30 13.91 27.28
N LEU A 34 -5.62 14.80 26.56
CA LEU A 34 -6.13 15.36 25.31
C LEU A 34 -5.67 14.54 24.12
N GLU A 35 -6.57 14.38 23.16
CA GLU A 35 -6.27 13.70 21.90
C GLU A 35 -5.17 14.44 21.13
N ARG A 36 -4.26 13.68 20.51
CA ARG A 36 -3.17 14.20 19.65
C ARG A 36 -2.21 15.18 20.36
N GLN A 37 -2.05 15.07 21.68
CA GLN A 37 -1.07 15.82 22.46
C GLN A 37 -0.02 14.88 23.08
N TRP A 38 1.26 15.22 22.96
CA TRP A 38 2.32 14.50 23.68
C TRP A 38 2.21 14.76 25.18
N VAL A 39 2.25 13.71 25.99
CA VAL A 39 2.19 13.82 27.45
C VAL A 39 3.27 12.93 28.06
N PHE A 40 4.12 13.50 28.91
CA PHE A 40 5.00 12.70 29.74
C PHE A 40 4.18 12.08 30.87
N VAL A 41 4.24 10.75 30.99
CA VAL A 41 3.51 9.98 31.99
C VAL A 41 4.48 9.18 32.86
N ALA A 42 4.29 9.20 34.18
CA ALA A 42 5.04 8.37 35.10
C ALA A 42 4.15 7.82 36.23
N ALA A 43 4.44 6.57 36.63
CA ALA A 43 3.85 5.93 37.80
C ALA A 43 4.95 5.36 38.71
N SER A 44 4.92 5.70 39.99
CA SER A 44 5.92 5.30 40.98
C SER A 44 5.25 4.54 42.13
N TYR A 45 5.62 3.28 42.31
CA TYR A 45 5.07 2.41 43.35
C TYR A 45 6.08 2.18 44.49
N SER A 46 5.64 2.39 45.73
CA SER A 46 6.38 2.04 46.95
C SER A 46 5.67 0.94 47.72
N ALA A 47 6.24 -0.27 47.71
CA ALA A 47 5.74 -1.39 48.52
C ALA A 47 5.89 -1.12 50.03
N LYS A 48 6.94 -0.40 50.41
CA LYS A 48 7.24 -0.03 51.80
C LYS A 48 6.15 0.88 52.36
N ASP A 49 5.77 1.90 51.59
CA ASP A 49 4.81 2.92 52.02
C ASP A 49 3.37 2.56 51.63
N ARG A 50 3.20 1.54 50.78
CA ARG A 50 1.91 1.11 50.20
C ARG A 50 1.20 2.25 49.47
N THR A 51 1.97 3.01 48.69
CA THR A 51 1.45 4.12 47.89
C THR A 51 1.87 4.02 46.44
N VAL A 52 1.04 4.56 45.56
CA VAL A 52 1.40 4.89 44.17
C VAL A 52 1.36 6.40 43.98
N VAL A 53 2.32 6.93 43.24
CA VAL A 53 2.31 8.32 42.77
C VAL A 53 2.15 8.31 41.26
N LEU A 54 1.18 9.05 40.75
CA LEU A 54 0.95 9.27 39.32
C LEU A 54 1.33 10.70 38.96
N HIS A 55 1.99 10.86 37.82
CA HIS A 55 2.40 12.14 37.29
C HIS A 55 2.08 12.19 35.80
N GLN A 56 1.47 13.28 35.36
CA GLN A 56 1.32 13.62 33.95
C GLN A 56 1.81 15.05 33.70
N SER A 57 2.53 15.26 32.62
CA SER A 57 2.99 16.58 32.19
C SER A 57 2.79 16.71 30.69
N PRO A 58 1.72 17.40 30.23
CA PRO A 58 1.49 17.61 28.80
C PRO A 58 2.60 18.50 28.20
N ALA A 59 2.99 18.19 26.97
CA ALA A 59 3.77 19.11 26.15
C ALA A 59 2.82 20.22 25.67
N CYS A 60 3.11 21.44 26.09
CA CYS A 60 2.29 22.60 25.78
C CYS A 60 2.98 23.47 24.73
N ASP A 61 2.26 23.80 23.66
CA ASP A 61 2.61 24.88 22.75
C ASP A 61 2.04 26.23 23.25
N ILE A 62 2.29 27.32 22.53
CA ILE A 62 1.94 28.71 22.88
C ILE A 62 0.46 28.88 23.25
N GLY A 63 -0.43 28.06 22.68
CA GLY A 63 -1.88 28.12 22.91
C GLY A 63 -2.41 27.16 23.97
N ASP A 64 -1.59 26.23 24.46
CA ASP A 64 -2.05 25.16 25.34
C ASP A 64 -2.06 25.61 26.81
N LEU A 65 -3.15 25.29 27.51
CA LEU A 65 -3.35 25.63 28.92
C LEU A 65 -3.03 24.45 29.86
N GLY A 66 -2.46 23.37 29.34
CA GLY A 66 -2.09 22.18 30.11
C GLY A 66 -1.04 22.51 31.18
N SER A 67 -1.15 21.86 32.33
CA SER A 67 -0.14 21.96 33.40
C SER A 67 0.16 20.57 33.96
N ALA A 68 1.36 20.40 34.50
CA ALA A 68 1.74 19.15 35.13
C ALA A 68 0.87 18.87 36.37
N GLU A 69 0.41 17.64 36.49
CA GLU A 69 -0.45 17.18 37.58
C GLU A 69 0.17 15.94 38.25
N THR A 70 0.08 15.89 39.59
CA THR A 70 0.61 14.77 40.37
C THR A 70 -0.34 14.41 41.49
N GLY A 71 -0.58 13.10 41.65
CA GLY A 71 -1.43 12.56 42.71
C GLY A 71 -0.74 11.42 43.44
N LYS A 72 -0.86 11.39 44.77
CA LYS A 72 -0.38 10.29 45.62
C LYS A 72 -1.57 9.56 46.22
N PHE A 73 -1.58 8.23 46.07
CA PHE A 73 -2.71 7.38 46.43
C PHE A 73 -2.24 6.20 47.27
N ASP A 74 -3.03 5.86 48.28
CA ASP A 74 -2.82 4.64 49.06
C ASP A 74 -3.33 3.42 48.27
N ILE A 75 -2.61 2.31 48.33
CA ILE A 75 -2.97 1.08 47.64
C ILE A 75 -3.03 -0.09 48.61
N THR A 76 -4.02 -0.94 48.37
CA THR A 76 -4.37 -2.02 49.29
C THR A 76 -4.08 -3.40 48.72
N ALA A 77 -3.86 -3.51 47.40
CA ALA A 77 -3.24 -4.63 46.72
C ALA A 77 -1.74 -4.31 46.59
N PHE A 78 -0.91 -4.87 47.47
CA PHE A 78 0.52 -4.52 47.55
C PHE A 78 1.45 -5.75 47.48
N HIS A 79 0.91 -6.98 47.55
CA HIS A 79 1.67 -8.22 47.45
C HIS A 79 0.93 -9.18 46.53
N GLY A 80 1.66 -9.98 45.75
CA GLY A 80 1.06 -11.08 44.99
C GLY A 80 2.07 -12.15 44.64
N LYS A 81 1.68 -13.42 44.72
CA LYS A 81 2.58 -14.58 44.60
C LYS A 81 2.80 -15.07 43.16
N ARG A 82 1.97 -14.59 42.22
CA ARG A 82 2.04 -15.00 40.81
C ARG A 82 3.09 -14.19 40.06
N ALA A 83 4.07 -14.88 39.49
CA ALA A 83 5.05 -14.31 38.57
C ALA A 83 4.40 -14.03 37.20
N GLN A 84 4.71 -12.88 36.62
CA GLN A 84 4.32 -12.53 35.24
C GLN A 84 5.48 -12.85 34.30
N ARG A 85 5.18 -13.37 33.11
CA ARG A 85 6.19 -13.77 32.10
C ARG A 85 6.23 -12.86 30.88
N HIS A 86 5.21 -12.02 30.71
CA HIS A 86 5.06 -11.14 29.56
C HIS A 86 4.78 -9.72 30.04
N PHE A 87 5.37 -8.75 29.35
CA PHE A 87 5.13 -7.33 29.52
C PHE A 87 4.56 -6.81 28.20
N PHE A 88 3.43 -6.13 28.27
CA PHE A 88 2.75 -5.59 27.10
C PHE A 88 2.92 -4.08 27.07
N ILE A 89 3.07 -3.55 25.86
CA ILE A 89 3.03 -2.12 25.55
C ILE A 89 1.85 -1.97 24.60
N ALA A 90 1.05 -0.91 24.79
CA ALA A 90 -0.17 -0.61 24.03
C ALA A 90 -1.30 -1.66 24.12
N ALA A 91 -1.27 -2.56 25.11
CA ALA A 91 -2.36 -3.50 25.41
C ALA A 91 -2.21 -4.07 26.83
N HIS A 92 -3.22 -4.79 27.32
CA HIS A 92 -3.11 -5.67 28.48
C HIS A 92 -3.31 -7.15 28.14
N LYS A 93 -2.82 -8.04 29.00
CA LYS A 93 -3.04 -9.49 28.85
C LYS A 93 -4.49 -9.85 29.20
N ALA A 94 -5.27 -10.32 28.24
CA ALA A 94 -6.64 -10.80 28.44
C ALA A 94 -6.71 -12.29 28.83
N SER A 95 -5.66 -13.06 28.54
CA SER A 95 -5.59 -14.50 28.85
C SER A 95 -5.29 -14.79 30.33
N GLY A 96 -6.09 -15.66 30.96
CA GLY A 96 -5.92 -16.03 32.39
C GLY A 96 -4.78 -17.02 32.70
N GLY A 97 -4.22 -17.69 31.69
CA GLY A 97 -3.19 -18.72 31.80
C GLY A 97 -1.95 -18.47 30.93
N ASP A 98 -1.06 -19.47 30.84
CA ASP A 98 0.15 -19.44 29.99
C ASP A 98 -0.07 -20.10 28.62
N GLY A 99 -1.34 -20.27 28.21
CA GLY A 99 -1.73 -20.79 26.89
C GLY A 99 -1.61 -19.73 25.79
N LEU A 100 -2.57 -19.68 24.88
CA LEU A 100 -2.61 -18.66 23.83
C LEU A 100 -2.58 -17.25 24.46
N LEU A 101 -1.61 -16.45 24.03
CA LEU A 101 -1.39 -15.10 24.55
C LEU A 101 -2.39 -14.15 23.91
N LEU A 102 -3.54 -13.96 24.55
CA LEU A 102 -4.55 -12.99 24.12
C LEU A 102 -4.28 -11.61 24.74
N ALA A 103 -4.30 -10.58 23.90
CA ALA A 103 -4.28 -9.18 24.28
C ALA A 103 -5.71 -8.61 24.26
N GLY A 104 -5.94 -7.57 25.07
CA GLY A 104 -7.17 -6.78 25.11
C GLY A 104 -6.86 -5.37 25.60
N GLY A 105 -7.86 -4.48 25.60
CA GLY A 105 -7.65 -3.08 26.00
C GLY A 105 -6.55 -2.42 25.19
N HIS A 106 -6.61 -2.55 23.86
CA HIS A 106 -5.62 -1.99 22.94
C HIS A 106 -5.61 -0.46 23.03
N TYR A 107 -4.43 0.12 22.86
CA TYR A 107 -4.20 1.55 22.88
C TYR A 107 -4.03 2.07 21.46
N ASN A 108 -4.75 3.15 21.14
CA ASN A 108 -4.58 3.93 19.92
C ASN A 108 -3.72 5.17 20.23
N GLY A 109 -2.57 5.27 19.59
CA GLY A 109 -1.68 6.43 19.73
C GLY A 109 -0.20 6.09 19.78
N LYS A 110 0.63 7.13 19.88
CA LYS A 110 2.09 7.01 19.82
C LYS A 110 2.68 6.81 21.21
N ILE A 111 3.56 5.83 21.35
CA ILE A 111 4.40 5.66 22.55
C ILE A 111 5.85 5.83 22.12
N ASP A 112 6.59 6.64 22.88
CA ASP A 112 8.01 6.91 22.66
C ASP A 112 8.84 6.44 23.85
N SER A 113 9.82 5.60 23.56
CA SER A 113 10.92 5.17 24.42
C SER A 113 10.59 4.89 25.90
N PRO A 114 9.69 3.93 26.21
CA PRO A 114 9.27 3.64 27.57
C PRO A 114 10.41 3.06 28.43
N LYS A 115 10.43 3.41 29.71
CA LYS A 115 11.47 2.99 30.68
C LYS A 115 10.86 2.44 31.96
N LEU A 116 11.55 1.45 32.55
CA LEU A 116 11.18 0.84 33.82
C LEU A 116 12.36 0.89 34.80
N TYR A 117 12.09 1.31 36.03
CA TYR A 117 13.08 1.36 37.11
C TYR A 117 12.72 0.40 38.25
N ALA A 118 13.72 -0.21 38.88
CA ALA A 118 13.59 -1.11 40.03
C ALA A 118 13.49 -0.38 41.39
N CYS A 119 13.14 0.92 41.38
CA CYS A 119 13.00 1.73 42.59
C CYS A 119 11.80 2.68 42.48
N ALA A 120 11.27 3.11 43.62
CA ALA A 120 10.31 4.21 43.65
C ALA A 120 11.02 5.54 43.32
N LEU A 121 10.39 6.34 42.45
CA LEU A 121 10.81 7.69 42.08
C LEU A 121 10.06 8.72 42.95
N SER A 122 10.74 9.82 43.27
CA SER A 122 10.12 11.01 43.87
C SER A 122 9.41 11.85 42.81
N ILE A 123 8.59 12.80 43.27
CA ILE A 123 7.86 13.72 42.37
C ILE A 123 8.84 14.59 41.57
N GLU A 124 9.90 15.06 42.23
CA GLU A 124 10.94 15.89 41.62
C GLU A 124 11.72 15.14 40.55
N GLU A 125 11.96 13.84 40.76
CA GLU A 125 12.65 12.99 39.79
C GLU A 125 11.78 12.68 38.58
N MET A 126 10.49 12.42 38.78
CA MET A 126 9.53 12.26 37.69
C MET A 126 9.45 13.54 36.85
N ALA A 127 9.34 14.71 37.49
CA ALA A 127 9.34 16.00 36.79
C ALA A 127 10.65 16.25 36.04
N SER A 128 11.80 15.90 36.65
CA SER A 128 13.12 16.04 36.01
C SER A 128 13.23 15.19 34.75
N LEU A 129 12.78 13.93 34.80
CA LEU A 129 12.73 13.05 33.64
C LEU A 129 11.82 13.60 32.53
N GLY A 130 10.66 14.17 32.89
CA GLY A 130 9.74 14.80 31.94
C GLY A 130 10.33 16.00 31.20
N CYS A 131 11.26 16.72 31.82
CA CYS A 131 12.03 17.79 31.19
C CYS A 131 13.30 17.31 30.45
N GLY A 132 13.53 15.99 30.36
CA GLY A 132 14.73 15.41 29.75
C GLY A 132 16.00 15.56 30.59
N ALA A 133 15.90 15.91 31.87
CA ALA A 133 17.05 16.01 32.76
C ALA A 133 17.50 14.63 33.26
N ALA A 134 18.82 14.42 33.33
CA ALA A 134 19.39 13.20 33.87
C ALA A 134 19.22 13.13 35.40
N VAL A 135 18.97 11.93 35.93
CA VAL A 135 18.90 11.66 37.37
C VAL A 135 19.92 10.57 37.69
N ASP A 136 21.12 10.95 38.11
CA ASP A 136 22.30 10.07 38.20
C ASP A 136 22.06 8.77 38.98
N ARG A 137 21.30 8.81 40.07
CA ARG A 137 21.02 7.63 40.89
C ARG A 137 20.19 6.57 40.16
N LEU A 138 19.42 6.97 39.14
CA LEU A 138 18.56 6.07 38.38
C LEU A 138 19.34 5.24 37.37
N ASN A 139 20.55 5.67 36.99
CA ASN A 139 21.41 4.94 36.04
C ASN A 139 21.75 3.51 36.52
N GLN A 140 21.78 3.26 37.83
CA GLN A 140 22.05 1.94 38.41
C GLN A 140 20.78 1.12 38.68
N GLY A 141 19.60 1.72 38.49
CA GLY A 141 18.29 1.14 38.84
C GLY A 141 17.39 0.87 37.64
N VAL A 142 17.89 0.95 36.41
CA VAL A 142 17.10 0.68 35.20
C VAL A 142 16.86 -0.82 35.06
N SER A 143 15.59 -1.21 35.03
CA SER A 143 15.15 -2.58 34.73
C SER A 143 15.02 -2.82 33.23
N ALA A 144 14.48 -1.84 32.50
CA ALA A 144 14.31 -1.88 31.05
C ALA A 144 14.36 -0.45 30.49
N ASP A 145 14.97 -0.27 29.32
CA ASP A 145 15.01 0.98 28.58
C ASP A 145 14.83 0.65 27.10
N TRP A 146 13.59 0.77 26.61
CA TRP A 146 13.29 0.39 25.23
C TRP A 146 13.49 1.58 24.30
N ASP A 147 14.49 1.51 23.43
CA ASP A 147 14.73 2.51 22.40
C ASP A 147 14.11 2.04 21.08
N PHE A 148 12.97 2.63 20.74
CA PHE A 148 12.22 2.30 19.53
C PHE A 148 12.83 2.90 18.25
N SER A 149 13.78 3.83 18.38
CA SER A 149 14.48 4.42 17.22
C SER A 149 15.53 3.50 16.60
N ILE A 150 15.87 2.41 17.28
CA ILE A 150 16.84 1.41 16.81
C ILE A 150 16.12 0.36 15.96
N ASP A 151 16.72 0.04 14.81
CA ASP A 151 16.29 -1.05 13.92
C ASP A 151 14.82 -0.90 13.47
N GLN A 152 14.47 0.31 12.98
CA GLN A 152 13.08 0.70 12.69
C GLN A 152 12.42 -0.11 11.57
N GLY A 153 13.18 -0.83 10.76
CA GLY A 153 12.66 -1.77 9.75
C GLY A 153 12.46 -3.21 10.25
N SER A 154 12.52 -3.43 11.57
CA SER A 154 12.35 -4.74 12.21
C SER A 154 11.03 -4.85 12.99
N ASP A 155 10.56 -6.08 13.18
CA ASP A 155 9.52 -6.43 14.16
C ASP A 155 10.08 -6.54 15.60
N ILE A 156 11.36 -6.27 15.81
CA ILE A 156 12.02 -6.30 17.13
C ILE A 156 12.35 -4.87 17.57
N PHE A 157 12.12 -4.55 18.84
CA PHE A 157 12.61 -3.33 19.47
C PHE A 157 13.61 -3.65 20.58
N LYS A 158 14.61 -2.78 20.77
CA LYS A 158 15.80 -3.08 21.57
C LYS A 158 15.67 -2.54 22.99
N ASP A 159 16.09 -3.36 23.95
CA ASP A 159 16.36 -2.92 25.31
C ASP A 159 17.84 -2.48 25.43
N VAL A 160 18.05 -1.19 25.70
CA VAL A 160 19.38 -0.59 25.85
C VAL A 160 19.84 -0.50 27.30
N SER A 161 19.05 -1.01 28.25
CA SER A 161 19.45 -1.06 29.68
C SER A 161 20.61 -2.02 29.97
N GLY A 162 20.88 -2.95 29.04
CA GLY A 162 21.85 -4.04 29.22
C GLY A 162 21.27 -5.32 29.82
N ASN A 163 19.96 -5.36 30.13
CA ASN A 163 19.30 -6.54 30.69
C ASN A 163 18.77 -7.52 29.62
N GLY A 164 18.80 -7.15 28.35
CA GLY A 164 18.46 -8.03 27.22
C GLY A 164 16.96 -8.26 27.07
N LEU A 165 16.11 -7.37 27.58
CA LEU A 165 14.66 -7.44 27.53
C LEU A 165 14.09 -6.91 26.21
N ASN A 166 14.67 -7.33 25.07
CA ASN A 166 14.16 -6.95 23.75
C ASN A 166 12.70 -7.39 23.59
N GLY A 167 11.90 -6.57 22.93
CA GLY A 167 10.50 -6.90 22.65
C GLY A 167 10.26 -7.20 21.17
N ARG A 168 9.09 -7.76 20.90
CA ARG A 168 8.62 -8.10 19.56
C ARG A 168 7.27 -7.42 19.30
N LEU A 169 7.14 -6.81 18.14
CA LEU A 169 5.91 -6.24 17.64
C LEU A 169 4.98 -7.34 17.15
N VAL A 170 3.70 -7.21 17.47
CA VAL A 170 2.63 -8.08 16.99
C VAL A 170 1.75 -7.22 16.10
N ASN A 171 1.35 -7.75 14.93
CA ASN A 171 0.53 -7.06 13.94
C ASN A 171 1.11 -5.80 13.27
N MET A 172 2.40 -5.50 13.51
CA MET A 172 3.15 -4.43 12.84
C MET A 172 2.52 -3.03 12.97
N PRO A 173 2.51 -2.45 14.19
CA PRO A 173 2.23 -1.03 14.38
C PRO A 173 3.22 -0.15 13.61
N ALA A 174 2.82 1.08 13.27
CA ALA A 174 3.62 1.96 12.44
C ALA A 174 4.92 2.41 13.15
N ARG A 175 6.06 2.08 12.54
CA ARG A 175 7.40 2.50 12.99
C ARG A 175 7.88 3.71 12.19
N ALA A 176 9.00 4.28 12.65
CA ALA A 176 9.57 5.51 12.12
C ALA A 176 8.63 6.71 12.22
N MET A 177 7.93 6.79 13.36
CA MET A 177 6.98 7.85 13.65
C MET A 177 7.69 8.94 14.46
N LYS A 178 7.25 10.19 14.29
CA LYS A 178 7.81 11.33 15.03
C LYS A 178 7.69 11.10 16.52
N GLY A 179 8.80 11.28 17.22
CA GLY A 179 8.84 11.29 18.67
C GLY A 179 8.30 12.57 19.29
N PHE A 180 8.26 12.61 20.61
CA PHE A 180 7.84 13.81 21.37
C PHE A 180 8.78 15.01 21.17
N ASN A 181 10.01 14.74 20.73
CA ASN A 181 11.10 15.71 20.57
C ASN A 181 11.36 16.10 19.11
N TRP A 182 10.48 15.71 18.16
CA TRP A 182 10.68 16.02 16.75
C TRP A 182 10.62 17.52 16.47
N THR A 183 11.63 18.03 15.77
CA THR A 183 11.85 19.48 15.59
C THR A 183 11.41 20.00 14.23
N GLY A 184 11.12 19.12 13.28
CA GLY A 184 10.88 19.49 11.88
C GLY A 184 12.12 19.79 11.07
N ARG A 185 13.33 19.70 11.65
CA ARG A 185 14.58 19.99 10.94
C ARG A 185 14.97 18.91 9.94
N PHE A 186 14.70 17.65 10.25
CA PHE A 186 15.03 16.51 9.41
C PHE A 186 13.78 15.65 9.22
N HIS A 187 13.40 15.41 7.96
CA HIS A 187 12.26 14.56 7.61
C HIS A 187 12.65 13.08 7.44
N ASP A 188 13.93 12.81 7.18
CA ASP A 188 14.45 11.44 7.07
C ASP A 188 14.84 10.95 8.46
N TRP A 189 14.11 9.96 8.96
CA TRP A 189 14.32 9.36 10.28
C TRP A 189 15.74 8.80 10.46
N ARG A 190 16.43 8.41 9.37
CA ARG A 190 17.82 7.92 9.44
C ARG A 190 18.82 9.02 9.76
N THR A 191 18.49 10.27 9.44
CA THR A 191 19.36 11.43 9.70
C THR A 191 19.25 11.89 11.15
N ALA A 192 18.09 11.72 11.76
CA ALA A 192 17.82 12.12 13.15
C ALA A 192 17.03 11.02 13.89
N PRO A 193 17.57 9.80 14.06
CA PRO A 193 16.81 8.67 14.61
C PRO A 193 16.25 8.95 16.00
N SER A 194 16.95 9.73 16.82
CA SER A 194 16.49 10.15 18.15
C SER A 194 15.23 11.02 18.14
N GLU A 195 14.86 11.63 17.01
CA GLU A 195 13.60 12.38 16.83
C GLU A 195 12.44 11.49 16.33
N TYR A 196 12.70 10.21 16.10
CA TYR A 196 11.79 9.21 15.52
C TYR A 196 11.70 7.96 16.41
N GLY A 197 11.64 8.17 17.73
CA GLY A 197 11.53 7.13 18.75
C GLY A 197 10.10 6.66 19.01
N ALA A 198 9.11 7.10 18.23
CA ALA A 198 7.73 6.68 18.43
C ALA A 198 7.35 5.45 17.58
N ILE A 199 6.50 4.61 18.16
CA ILE A 199 5.71 3.61 17.44
C ILE A 199 4.24 4.03 17.59
N HIS A 200 3.50 4.06 16.48
CA HIS A 200 2.06 4.35 16.47
C HIS A 200 1.29 3.03 16.50
N PHE A 201 0.60 2.77 17.60
CA PHE A 201 -0.17 1.55 17.81
C PHE A 201 -1.63 1.80 17.48
N HIS A 202 -2.27 0.81 16.85
CA HIS A 202 -3.70 0.82 16.59
C HIS A 202 -4.33 -0.49 17.06
N ASP A 203 -5.59 -0.43 17.48
CA ASP A 203 -6.38 -1.58 17.92
C ASP A 203 -6.80 -2.52 16.77
N ASP A 204 -6.64 -2.07 15.54
CA ASP A 204 -7.03 -2.73 14.30
C ASP A 204 -5.85 -3.02 13.35
N ASP A 205 -4.61 -2.91 13.85
CA ASP A 205 -3.42 -3.42 13.17
C ASP A 205 -3.57 -4.95 12.96
N LEU A 206 -3.32 -5.43 11.73
CA LEU A 206 -3.36 -6.85 11.40
C LEU A 206 -2.32 -7.23 10.34
N TYR A 207 -1.30 -7.97 10.75
CA TYR A 207 -0.32 -8.59 9.84
C TYR A 207 -0.69 -10.05 9.51
N ASP A 208 -0.90 -10.86 10.54
CA ASP A 208 -1.13 -12.30 10.43
C ASP A 208 -2.32 -12.69 11.31
N ALA A 209 -3.31 -13.36 10.71
CA ALA A 209 -4.50 -13.86 11.42
C ALA A 209 -4.14 -14.87 12.53
N GLY A 210 -2.95 -15.49 12.46
CA GLY A 210 -2.45 -16.43 13.46
C GLY A 210 -3.26 -17.73 13.51
N TRP A 211 -3.96 -18.05 12.42
CA TRP A 211 -4.75 -19.28 12.31
C TRP A 211 -3.86 -20.51 12.17
N ALA A 212 -4.33 -21.64 12.68
CA ALA A 212 -3.68 -22.92 12.43
C ALA A 212 -3.88 -23.33 10.96
N THR A 213 -2.88 -23.99 10.36
CA THR A 213 -2.99 -24.52 9.01
C THR A 213 -3.89 -25.76 8.98
N ASP A 214 -5.00 -25.68 8.24
CA ASP A 214 -5.93 -26.81 8.09
C ASP A 214 -5.47 -27.85 7.07
N PHE A 215 -4.89 -27.41 5.94
CA PHE A 215 -4.34 -28.28 4.91
C PHE A 215 -3.18 -27.61 4.16
N THR A 216 -2.36 -28.42 3.51
CA THR A 216 -1.25 -27.98 2.67
C THR A 216 -1.34 -28.62 1.30
N PHE A 217 -1.06 -27.86 0.24
CA PHE A 217 -0.99 -28.37 -1.12
C PHE A 217 0.44 -28.29 -1.65
N THR A 218 1.03 -29.42 -2.02
CA THR A 218 2.33 -29.46 -2.69
C THR A 218 2.10 -29.47 -4.19
N ILE A 219 2.65 -28.49 -4.90
CA ILE A 219 2.51 -28.37 -6.37
C ILE A 219 3.08 -29.63 -7.04
N PRO A 220 2.26 -30.41 -7.78
CA PRO A 220 2.74 -31.63 -8.43
C PRO A 220 3.63 -31.30 -9.64
N SER A 221 4.53 -32.22 -9.96
CA SER A 221 5.35 -32.10 -11.18
C SER A 221 4.46 -32.11 -12.43
N GLY A 222 4.55 -31.06 -13.24
CA GLY A 222 3.78 -30.93 -14.48
C GLY A 222 2.47 -30.14 -14.35
N LEU A 223 2.15 -29.58 -13.17
CA LEU A 223 1.11 -28.55 -13.10
C LEU A 223 1.59 -27.33 -13.91
N GLU A 224 0.75 -26.84 -14.81
CA GLU A 224 1.05 -25.71 -15.67
C GLU A 224 1.13 -24.41 -14.86
N SER A 225 1.96 -23.47 -15.31
CA SER A 225 1.98 -22.14 -14.72
C SER A 225 0.65 -21.45 -14.96
N GLY A 226 0.13 -20.75 -13.94
CA GLY A 226 -1.20 -20.14 -14.04
C GLY A 226 -1.72 -19.56 -12.73
N VAL A 227 -2.93 -19.02 -12.81
CA VAL A 227 -3.71 -18.53 -11.66
C VAL A 227 -4.64 -19.65 -11.20
N TYR A 228 -4.54 -20.04 -9.93
CA TYR A 228 -5.32 -21.12 -9.36
C TYR A 228 -6.08 -20.65 -8.13
N ALA A 229 -7.11 -21.42 -7.76
CA ALA A 229 -7.87 -21.19 -6.55
C ALA A 229 -8.11 -22.49 -5.80
N ALA A 230 -7.92 -22.48 -4.48
CA ALA A 230 -8.52 -23.50 -3.62
C ALA A 230 -9.96 -23.07 -3.31
N ARG A 231 -10.93 -23.79 -3.89
CA ARG A 231 -12.35 -23.57 -3.60
C ARG A 231 -12.74 -24.27 -2.29
N LEU A 232 -13.27 -23.50 -1.36
CA LEU A 232 -13.73 -23.94 -0.06
C LEU A 232 -15.26 -23.92 -0.05
N ASP A 233 -15.88 -25.10 -0.02
CA ASP A 233 -17.33 -25.24 0.08
C ASP A 233 -17.76 -25.47 1.53
N ALA A 234 -18.70 -24.67 2.02
CA ALA A 234 -19.25 -24.78 3.37
C ALA A 234 -20.76 -25.04 3.34
N GLN A 235 -21.28 -25.74 4.35
CA GLN A 235 -22.70 -26.02 4.46
C GLN A 235 -23.45 -24.72 4.80
N HIS A 236 -24.29 -24.24 3.89
CA HIS A 236 -25.08 -22.99 4.01
C HIS A 236 -24.32 -21.66 3.82
N ALA A 237 -23.19 -21.66 3.11
CA ALA A 237 -22.52 -20.42 2.71
C ALA A 237 -22.09 -20.46 1.23
N SER A 238 -21.90 -19.28 0.64
CA SER A 238 -21.28 -19.13 -0.68
C SER A 238 -19.85 -19.70 -0.65
N PRO A 239 -19.36 -20.34 -1.73
CA PRO A 239 -17.99 -20.85 -1.76
C PRO A 239 -16.97 -19.71 -1.60
N ALA A 240 -15.97 -19.93 -0.75
CA ALA A 240 -14.81 -19.05 -0.63
C ALA A 240 -13.68 -19.55 -1.54
N TYR A 241 -12.84 -18.63 -2.02
CA TYR A 241 -11.72 -18.95 -2.91
C TYR A 241 -10.43 -18.39 -2.34
N VAL A 242 -9.44 -19.26 -2.15
CA VAL A 242 -8.07 -18.83 -1.81
C VAL A 242 -7.26 -18.84 -3.10
N ILE A 243 -7.01 -17.65 -3.65
CA ILE A 243 -6.24 -17.51 -4.89
C ILE A 243 -4.75 -17.69 -4.62
N PHE A 244 -4.07 -18.41 -5.51
CA PHE A 244 -2.63 -18.53 -5.52
C PHE A 244 -2.09 -18.63 -6.95
N PHE A 245 -0.80 -18.32 -7.11
CA PHE A 245 -0.13 -18.30 -8.40
C PHE A 245 0.88 -19.42 -8.48
N VAL A 246 0.86 -20.18 -9.57
CA VAL A 246 1.83 -21.24 -9.84
C VAL A 246 2.76 -20.75 -10.94
N ARG A 247 4.01 -20.51 -10.59
CA ARG A 247 5.09 -20.17 -11.54
C ARG A 247 5.73 -21.44 -12.13
N PRO A 248 6.43 -21.37 -13.27
CA PRO A 248 7.21 -22.50 -13.77
C PRO A 248 8.34 -22.87 -12.79
N PRO A 249 8.94 -24.08 -12.92
CA PRO A 249 10.09 -24.46 -12.12
C PRO A 249 11.19 -23.40 -12.15
N LYS A 250 11.84 -23.18 -11.01
CA LYS A 250 12.85 -22.12 -10.86
C LYS A 250 13.94 -22.21 -11.95
N GLY A 251 14.18 -21.07 -12.61
CA GLY A 251 15.16 -20.97 -13.70
C GLY A 251 14.69 -21.53 -15.05
N GLN A 252 13.42 -21.92 -15.17
CA GLN A 252 12.80 -22.37 -16.41
C GLN A 252 11.66 -21.43 -16.80
N ALA A 253 11.32 -21.45 -18.08
CA ALA A 253 10.12 -20.86 -18.63
C ALA A 253 9.44 -21.91 -19.53
N THR A 254 8.12 -21.92 -19.52
CA THR A 254 7.25 -22.75 -20.36
C THR A 254 6.59 -21.97 -21.50
N SER A 255 6.75 -20.64 -21.52
CA SER A 255 6.36 -19.75 -22.61
C SER A 255 7.41 -18.64 -22.87
N ASP A 256 7.34 -17.98 -24.02
CA ASP A 256 8.09 -16.74 -24.30
C ASP A 256 7.37 -15.49 -23.77
N VAL A 257 6.14 -15.66 -23.28
CA VAL A 257 5.29 -14.62 -22.68
C VAL A 257 5.10 -14.91 -21.20
N VAL A 258 5.16 -13.85 -20.38
CA VAL A 258 4.81 -13.92 -18.96
C VAL A 258 3.79 -12.84 -18.60
N TYR A 259 2.77 -13.22 -17.85
CA TYR A 259 1.87 -12.30 -17.16
C TYR A 259 2.44 -11.99 -15.77
N LEU A 260 2.68 -10.71 -15.51
CA LEU A 260 3.08 -10.19 -14.21
C LEU A 260 1.83 -9.80 -13.42
N ALA A 261 1.43 -10.65 -12.49
CA ALA A 261 0.28 -10.44 -11.62
C ALA A 261 0.56 -9.33 -10.60
N SER A 262 -0.35 -8.36 -10.53
CA SER A 262 -0.23 -7.12 -9.73
C SER A 262 -0.50 -7.35 -8.24
N THR A 263 0.13 -8.36 -7.63
CA THR A 263 -0.12 -8.78 -6.24
C THR A 263 0.14 -7.68 -5.21
N ALA A 264 1.04 -6.74 -5.47
CA ALA A 264 1.22 -5.59 -4.59
C ALA A 264 -0.02 -4.68 -4.61
N THR A 265 -0.61 -4.46 -5.80
CA THR A 265 -1.90 -3.76 -5.91
C THR A 265 -3.01 -4.54 -5.22
N TYR A 266 -3.08 -5.85 -5.39
CA TYR A 266 -4.14 -6.65 -4.73
C TYR A 266 -4.06 -6.49 -3.21
N MET A 267 -2.86 -6.46 -2.64
CA MET A 267 -2.66 -6.23 -1.21
C MET A 267 -2.91 -4.79 -0.79
N ALA A 268 -2.60 -3.82 -1.64
CA ALA A 268 -2.89 -2.41 -1.35
C ALA A 268 -4.40 -2.16 -1.23
N TYR A 269 -5.21 -2.87 -2.02
CA TYR A 269 -6.68 -2.80 -2.00
C TYR A 269 -7.34 -3.88 -1.13
N ALA A 270 -6.57 -4.75 -0.44
CA ALA A 270 -7.11 -5.91 0.27
C ALA A 270 -8.14 -5.49 1.33
N ASN A 271 -9.36 -6.04 1.22
CA ASN A 271 -10.49 -5.76 2.10
C ASN A 271 -10.88 -4.27 2.22
N GLN A 272 -10.73 -3.50 1.13
CA GLN A 272 -11.12 -2.09 1.10
C GLN A 272 -12.56 -1.88 1.56
N SER A 273 -12.74 -1.02 2.57
CA SER A 273 -14.02 -0.78 3.22
C SER A 273 -14.46 0.69 3.20
N LEU A 274 -13.54 1.63 2.90
CA LEU A 274 -13.83 3.07 2.90
C LEU A 274 -14.96 3.45 1.93
N ILE A 275 -15.10 2.72 0.81
CA ILE A 275 -16.19 2.90 -0.17
C ILE A 275 -17.58 2.86 0.49
N ALA A 276 -17.74 2.14 1.60
CA ALA A 276 -19.00 2.08 2.35
C ALA A 276 -19.18 3.20 3.39
N ARG A 277 -18.15 4.01 3.66
CA ARG A 277 -18.07 4.91 4.81
C ARG A 277 -17.82 6.37 4.47
N ASP A 278 -17.21 6.71 3.34
CA ASP A 278 -16.97 8.09 2.93
C ASP A 278 -18.13 8.66 2.09
N PRO A 279 -18.81 9.75 2.53
CA PRO A 279 -19.82 10.43 1.72
C PRO A 279 -19.35 10.94 0.35
N LEU A 280 -18.04 11.11 0.16
CA LEU A 280 -17.45 11.56 -1.10
C LEU A 280 -17.31 10.42 -2.13
N ASP A 281 -17.48 9.16 -1.74
CA ASP A 281 -17.29 8.03 -2.66
C ASP A 281 -18.44 7.93 -3.67
N GLU A 282 -19.70 8.17 -3.27
CA GLU A 282 -20.82 8.28 -4.23
C GLU A 282 -20.59 9.42 -5.24
N MET A 283 -20.03 10.54 -4.79
CA MET A 283 -19.70 11.67 -5.67
C MET A 283 -18.58 11.30 -6.66
N SER A 284 -17.55 10.59 -6.18
CA SER A 284 -16.43 10.13 -6.99
C SER A 284 -16.87 9.09 -8.02
N MET A 285 -17.74 8.16 -7.62
CA MET A 285 -18.29 7.14 -8.51
C MET A 285 -19.30 7.68 -9.54
N GLY A 286 -19.88 8.86 -9.28
CA GLY A 286 -20.88 9.48 -10.15
C GLY A 286 -22.17 8.65 -10.30
N SER A 287 -22.38 7.67 -9.44
CA SER A 287 -23.49 6.72 -9.46
C SER A 287 -23.72 6.11 -8.08
N LEU A 288 -24.87 5.46 -7.90
CA LEU A 288 -25.24 4.83 -6.64
C LEU A 288 -24.35 3.60 -6.40
N LEU A 289 -23.75 3.50 -5.22
CA LEU A 289 -22.83 2.41 -4.88
C LEU A 289 -23.56 1.07 -4.85
N ILE A 290 -22.97 0.07 -5.51
CA ILE A 290 -23.46 -1.31 -5.49
C ILE A 290 -22.54 -2.13 -4.60
N PHE A 291 -23.08 -2.62 -3.49
CA PHE A 291 -22.39 -3.49 -2.55
C PHE A 291 -22.74 -4.96 -2.81
N GLY A 292 -21.72 -5.82 -2.81
CA GLY A 292 -21.84 -7.27 -2.85
C GLY A 292 -21.89 -7.88 -1.45
N GLU A 293 -22.03 -9.21 -1.38
CA GLU A 293 -22.04 -9.95 -0.11
C GLU A 293 -20.75 -9.72 0.70
N ASP A 294 -19.60 -9.73 0.04
CA ASP A 294 -18.30 -9.52 0.70
C ASP A 294 -18.15 -8.11 1.27
N ASP A 295 -18.69 -7.08 0.61
CA ASP A 295 -18.64 -5.69 1.11
C ASP A 295 -19.45 -5.56 2.41
N LEU A 296 -20.65 -6.16 2.45
CA LEU A 296 -21.49 -6.18 3.65
C LEU A 296 -20.83 -6.97 4.78
N PHE A 297 -20.25 -8.13 4.45
CA PHE A 297 -19.55 -8.97 5.42
C PHE A 297 -18.37 -8.24 6.04
N LEU A 298 -17.52 -7.57 5.25
CA LEU A 298 -16.38 -6.80 5.76
C LEU A 298 -16.82 -5.61 6.60
N ASN A 299 -17.95 -4.99 6.28
CA ASN A 299 -18.48 -3.90 7.10
C ASN A 299 -19.01 -4.39 8.46
N GLU A 300 -19.60 -5.59 8.52
CA GLU A 300 -20.07 -6.23 9.76
C GLU A 300 -18.94 -6.86 10.57
N ASN A 301 -17.83 -7.23 9.92
CA ASN A 301 -16.69 -7.94 10.52
C ASN A 301 -15.36 -7.20 10.23
N PRO A 302 -15.14 -6.01 10.84
CA PRO A 302 -13.95 -5.19 10.59
C PRO A 302 -12.63 -5.86 11.02
N GLU A 303 -12.68 -6.92 11.82
CA GLU A 303 -11.52 -7.70 12.30
C GLU A 303 -10.76 -8.44 11.18
N TYR A 304 -11.30 -8.51 9.96
CA TYR A 304 -10.58 -9.02 8.78
C TYR A 304 -9.49 -8.06 8.29
N GLY A 305 -9.36 -6.92 8.96
CA GLY A 305 -8.36 -5.89 8.76
C GLY A 305 -8.65 -5.03 7.54
N LYS A 306 -7.81 -4.00 7.37
CA LYS A 306 -8.08 -2.87 6.49
C LYS A 306 -7.19 -2.82 5.25
N SER A 307 -7.63 -2.05 4.25
CA SER A 307 -6.87 -1.72 3.04
C SER A 307 -5.91 -0.54 3.27
N LEU A 308 -4.90 -0.36 2.40
CA LEU A 308 -4.06 0.85 2.40
C LEU A 308 -4.81 2.12 1.96
N TYR A 309 -6.07 1.97 1.53
CA TYR A 309 -6.99 3.05 1.25
C TYR A 309 -7.88 3.42 2.44
N ASP A 310 -7.90 2.62 3.50
CA ASP A 310 -8.73 2.86 4.67
C ASP A 310 -7.99 3.68 5.74
N LEU A 311 -8.75 4.11 6.76
CA LEU A 311 -8.24 4.72 7.98
C LEU A 311 -8.31 3.72 9.14
N HIS A 312 -7.34 3.74 10.03
CA HIS A 312 -7.41 3.14 11.36
C HIS A 312 -8.58 3.72 12.17
N SER A 313 -8.97 3.04 13.25
CA SER A 313 -10.07 3.46 14.14
C SER A 313 -9.85 4.85 14.76
N ASP A 314 -8.58 5.27 14.88
CA ASP A 314 -8.17 6.59 15.35
C ASP A 314 -8.14 7.68 14.25
N GLY A 315 -8.50 7.33 13.02
CA GLY A 315 -8.53 8.23 11.87
C GLY A 315 -7.19 8.42 11.16
N SER A 316 -6.11 7.77 11.60
CA SER A 316 -4.83 7.76 10.90
C SER A 316 -4.84 6.79 9.70
N GLY A 317 -3.94 7.01 8.75
CA GLY A 317 -3.91 6.22 7.52
C GLY A 317 -3.26 4.85 7.68
N VAL A 318 -3.86 3.81 7.11
CA VAL A 318 -3.31 2.45 7.12
C VAL A 318 -2.11 2.37 6.17
N CYS A 319 -0.91 2.20 6.72
CA CYS A 319 0.34 2.17 5.94
C CYS A 319 0.90 0.77 5.67
N TYR A 320 0.35 -0.26 6.30
CA TYR A 320 0.72 -1.66 6.09
C TYR A 320 -0.47 -2.51 5.64
N SER A 321 -0.21 -3.48 4.77
CA SER A 321 -1.17 -4.52 4.40
C SER A 321 -0.45 -5.86 4.23
N SER A 322 -1.20 -6.95 4.38
CA SER A 322 -0.67 -8.31 4.37
C SER A 322 -1.61 -9.29 3.68
N ARG A 323 -1.01 -10.33 3.07
CA ARG A 323 -1.72 -11.51 2.53
C ARG A 323 -1.95 -12.63 3.56
N LEU A 324 -1.38 -12.55 4.78
CA LEU A 324 -1.53 -13.57 5.83
C LEU A 324 -2.84 -13.42 6.62
N ARG A 325 -3.91 -13.10 5.90
CA ARG A 325 -5.28 -12.92 6.38
C ARG A 325 -6.25 -13.22 5.24
N PRO A 326 -7.54 -13.50 5.50
CA PRO A 326 -8.50 -13.68 4.42
C PRO A 326 -8.70 -12.37 3.65
N VAL A 327 -8.46 -12.40 2.33
CA VAL A 327 -8.66 -11.25 1.42
C VAL A 327 -9.86 -11.55 0.53
N LEU A 328 -11.02 -11.02 0.88
CA LEU A 328 -12.29 -11.43 0.28
C LEU A 328 -12.51 -10.82 -1.12
N ASN A 329 -12.00 -9.60 -1.33
CA ASN A 329 -12.07 -8.93 -2.62
C ASN A 329 -11.04 -9.43 -3.65
N MET A 330 -10.30 -10.50 -3.34
CA MET A 330 -9.46 -11.26 -4.28
C MET A 330 -10.11 -12.62 -4.54
N SER A 331 -11.17 -12.62 -5.34
CA SER A 331 -12.00 -13.79 -5.62
C SER A 331 -12.38 -13.83 -7.11
N PRO A 332 -12.66 -15.00 -7.70
CA PRO A 332 -13.17 -15.08 -9.08
C PRO A 332 -14.54 -14.41 -9.24
N ASN A 333 -15.28 -14.25 -8.13
CA ASN A 333 -16.56 -13.55 -8.09
C ASN A 333 -16.43 -12.07 -7.71
N ALA A 334 -15.21 -11.56 -7.53
CA ALA A 334 -14.98 -10.17 -7.20
C ALA A 334 -15.47 -9.24 -8.31
N LYS A 335 -15.71 -7.98 -7.96
CA LYS A 335 -15.98 -6.91 -8.94
C LYS A 335 -14.84 -6.85 -9.96
N TYR A 336 -15.09 -6.27 -11.13
CA TYR A 336 -14.10 -6.11 -12.21
C TYR A 336 -12.93 -5.14 -11.90
N TRP A 337 -12.61 -4.95 -10.61
CA TRP A 337 -11.54 -4.11 -10.09
C TRP A 337 -10.33 -4.96 -9.69
N SER A 338 -9.11 -4.46 -9.91
CA SER A 338 -7.88 -5.11 -9.45
C SER A 338 -7.77 -6.57 -9.96
N PHE A 339 -7.73 -7.57 -9.09
CA PHE A 339 -7.70 -9.00 -9.47
C PHE A 339 -8.85 -9.41 -10.41
N GLY A 340 -10.08 -8.93 -10.18
CA GLY A 340 -11.21 -9.27 -11.04
C GLY A 340 -11.11 -8.64 -12.44
N GLY A 341 -10.45 -7.48 -12.56
CA GLY A 341 -10.15 -6.84 -13.84
C GLY A 341 -9.06 -7.59 -14.62
N ASP A 342 -8.03 -8.05 -13.91
CA ASP A 342 -6.95 -8.87 -14.47
C ASP A 342 -7.46 -10.23 -15.00
N GLY A 343 -8.52 -10.78 -14.39
CA GLY A 343 -9.17 -12.01 -14.83
C GLY A 343 -9.67 -11.98 -16.28
N TYR A 344 -9.99 -10.80 -16.83
CA TYR A 344 -10.39 -10.66 -18.23
C TYR A 344 -9.20 -10.77 -19.20
N LEU A 345 -8.00 -10.42 -18.76
CA LEU A 345 -6.77 -10.64 -19.54
C LEU A 345 -6.40 -12.13 -19.54
N THR A 346 -6.40 -12.78 -18.39
CA THR A 346 -6.09 -14.22 -18.31
C THR A 346 -7.15 -15.05 -19.05
N GLY A 347 -8.43 -14.69 -18.92
CA GLY A 347 -9.51 -15.32 -19.69
C GLY A 347 -9.38 -15.12 -21.20
N TRP A 348 -8.88 -13.98 -21.65
CA TRP A 348 -8.57 -13.74 -23.08
C TRP A 348 -7.42 -14.61 -23.58
N LEU A 349 -6.36 -14.77 -22.79
CA LEU A 349 -5.24 -15.66 -23.11
C LEU A 349 -5.75 -17.11 -23.27
N ASP A 350 -6.53 -17.59 -22.31
CA ASP A 350 -7.10 -18.94 -22.33
C ASP A 350 -8.05 -19.15 -23.52
N ALA A 351 -8.97 -18.21 -23.76
CA ALA A 351 -9.96 -18.31 -24.83
C ALA A 351 -9.33 -18.36 -26.23
N LEU A 352 -8.17 -17.71 -26.41
CA LEU A 352 -7.44 -17.72 -27.68
C LEU A 352 -6.35 -18.79 -27.74
N GLY A 353 -6.16 -19.58 -26.68
CA GLY A 353 -5.12 -20.62 -26.61
C GLY A 353 -3.70 -20.06 -26.62
N ILE A 354 -3.50 -18.88 -26.03
CA ILE A 354 -2.22 -18.19 -25.94
C ILE A 354 -1.56 -18.58 -24.61
N ASN A 355 -0.46 -19.32 -24.68
CA ASN A 355 0.28 -19.72 -23.48
C ASN A 355 1.08 -18.54 -22.92
N ALA A 356 0.90 -18.23 -21.63
CA ALA A 356 1.74 -17.32 -20.88
C ALA A 356 2.02 -17.90 -19.49
N ASP A 357 3.28 -17.82 -19.05
CA ASP A 357 3.61 -18.15 -17.67
C ASP A 357 3.10 -17.04 -16.74
N VAL A 358 2.99 -17.32 -15.44
CA VAL A 358 2.58 -16.33 -14.44
C VAL A 358 3.67 -16.16 -13.39
N ILE A 359 4.00 -14.91 -13.10
CA ILE A 359 4.83 -14.49 -11.96
C ILE A 359 4.13 -13.38 -11.20
N THR A 360 4.54 -13.15 -9.96
CA THR A 360 3.95 -12.10 -9.10
C THR A 360 4.90 -10.91 -8.91
N ASP A 361 4.38 -9.81 -8.40
CA ASP A 361 5.22 -8.68 -7.96
C ASP A 361 6.24 -9.10 -6.89
N GLU A 362 5.85 -9.99 -5.96
CA GLU A 362 6.73 -10.51 -4.90
C GLU A 362 7.87 -11.37 -5.51
N ASP A 363 7.59 -12.16 -6.55
CA ASP A 363 8.62 -12.89 -7.30
C ASP A 363 9.61 -11.93 -7.98
N LEU A 364 9.10 -10.90 -8.67
CA LEU A 364 9.91 -9.91 -9.38
C LEU A 364 10.74 -9.05 -8.41
N HIS A 365 10.18 -8.69 -7.26
CA HIS A 365 10.89 -7.99 -6.20
C HIS A 365 12.08 -8.81 -5.69
N ASN A 366 11.86 -10.11 -5.43
CA ASN A 366 12.86 -10.98 -4.81
C ASN A 366 13.95 -11.45 -5.79
N GLU A 367 13.61 -11.76 -7.04
CA GLU A 367 14.54 -12.31 -8.03
C GLU A 367 15.11 -11.26 -9.01
N GLY A 368 14.54 -10.05 -9.02
CA GLY A 368 14.94 -8.98 -9.93
C GLY A 368 14.80 -9.38 -11.39
N GLU A 369 15.65 -8.83 -12.27
CA GLU A 369 15.56 -9.13 -13.71
C GLU A 369 15.81 -10.61 -14.06
N SER A 370 16.45 -11.38 -13.18
CA SER A 370 16.78 -12.78 -13.47
C SER A 370 15.54 -13.65 -13.73
N ILE A 371 14.40 -13.32 -13.12
CA ILE A 371 13.13 -14.02 -13.40
C ILE A 371 12.54 -13.62 -14.75
N LEU A 372 12.85 -12.42 -15.26
CA LEU A 372 12.36 -11.92 -16.54
C LEU A 372 13.24 -12.35 -17.73
N ALA A 373 14.50 -12.67 -17.48
CA ALA A 373 15.49 -13.01 -18.51
C ALA A 373 15.06 -14.12 -19.50
N PRO A 374 14.31 -15.17 -19.10
CA PRO A 374 13.84 -16.19 -20.03
C PRO A 374 12.71 -15.73 -20.97
N TYR A 375 11.99 -14.67 -20.61
CA TYR A 375 10.81 -14.22 -21.34
C TYR A 375 11.17 -13.16 -22.36
N ARG A 376 10.45 -13.14 -23.49
CA ARG A 376 10.54 -12.09 -24.50
C ARG A 376 9.54 -10.98 -24.22
N VAL A 377 8.36 -11.34 -23.73
CA VAL A 377 7.23 -10.42 -23.54
C VAL A 377 6.72 -10.50 -22.11
N VAL A 378 6.61 -9.33 -21.47
CA VAL A 378 5.93 -9.15 -20.17
C VAL A 378 4.59 -8.46 -20.40
N LEU A 379 3.51 -9.06 -19.90
CA LEU A 379 2.17 -8.48 -19.88
C LEU A 379 1.86 -7.97 -18.47
N THR A 380 1.36 -6.75 -18.35
CA THR A 380 0.78 -6.27 -17.08
C THR A 380 -0.71 -6.56 -17.03
N GLY A 381 -1.27 -6.55 -15.82
CA GLY A 381 -2.71 -6.45 -15.60
C GLY A 381 -3.32 -5.11 -16.00
N CYS A 382 -4.59 -4.91 -15.64
CA CYS A 382 -5.35 -3.69 -15.86
C CYS A 382 -4.91 -2.54 -14.94
N HIS A 383 -4.30 -2.83 -13.78
CA HIS A 383 -3.97 -1.82 -12.77
C HIS A 383 -2.72 -2.13 -11.92
N PRO A 384 -1.50 -2.12 -12.51
CA PRO A 384 -0.24 -2.36 -11.79
C PRO A 384 0.23 -1.11 -11.01
N GLU A 385 -0.59 -0.57 -10.12
CA GLU A 385 -0.38 0.72 -9.42
C GLU A 385 0.84 0.75 -8.48
N TYR A 386 1.13 -0.33 -7.75
CA TYR A 386 2.15 -0.37 -6.68
C TYR A 386 3.39 -1.13 -7.10
N VAL A 387 4.54 -0.45 -7.13
CA VAL A 387 5.80 -1.04 -7.63
C VAL A 387 6.96 -0.70 -6.70
N SER A 388 7.80 -1.68 -6.39
CA SER A 388 9.02 -1.51 -5.58
C SER A 388 10.22 -1.10 -6.45
N LEU A 389 11.27 -0.56 -5.83
CA LEU A 389 12.48 -0.16 -6.57
C LEU A 389 13.11 -1.33 -7.34
N ALA A 390 13.19 -2.50 -6.70
CA ALA A 390 13.77 -3.70 -7.31
C ALA A 390 12.99 -4.13 -8.56
N MET A 391 11.65 -4.07 -8.50
CA MET A 391 10.78 -4.38 -9.64
C MET A 391 10.96 -3.36 -10.77
N TRP A 392 11.01 -2.07 -10.43
CA TRP A 392 11.23 -1.00 -11.40
C TRP A 392 12.55 -1.20 -12.15
N ASP A 393 13.64 -1.43 -11.41
CA ASP A 393 14.96 -1.63 -11.99
C ASP A 393 15.02 -2.92 -12.81
N ALA A 394 14.33 -3.99 -12.38
CA ALA A 394 14.23 -5.24 -13.14
C ALA A 394 13.57 -5.04 -14.51
N LEU A 395 12.46 -4.30 -14.57
CA LEU A 395 11.78 -3.98 -15.83
C LEU A 395 12.64 -3.10 -16.73
N LYS A 396 13.34 -2.10 -16.17
CA LYS A 396 14.29 -1.27 -16.94
C LYS A 396 15.42 -2.11 -17.55
N ILE A 397 15.99 -3.05 -16.79
CA ILE A 397 17.07 -3.92 -17.30
C ILE A 397 16.52 -4.86 -18.39
N HIS A 398 15.34 -5.46 -18.18
CA HIS A 398 14.69 -6.32 -19.16
C HIS A 398 14.48 -5.58 -20.50
N LEU A 399 13.89 -4.39 -20.47
CA LEU A 399 13.70 -3.54 -21.65
C LEU A 399 15.02 -3.11 -22.28
N GLY A 400 16.05 -2.80 -21.48
CA GLY A 400 17.38 -2.42 -21.94
C GLY A 400 18.14 -3.54 -22.65
N ARG A 401 17.76 -4.80 -22.44
CA ARG A 401 18.35 -5.99 -23.07
C ARG A 401 17.58 -6.53 -24.27
N GLY A 402 16.52 -5.84 -24.68
CA GLY A 402 15.69 -6.25 -25.80
C GLY A 402 14.40 -6.98 -25.42
N GLY A 403 14.12 -7.09 -24.13
CA GLY A 403 12.82 -7.51 -23.62
C GLY A 403 11.71 -6.53 -24.03
N ARG A 404 10.47 -7.00 -23.98
CA ARG A 404 9.31 -6.28 -24.51
C ARG A 404 8.20 -6.25 -23.47
N LEU A 405 7.48 -5.15 -23.39
CA LEU A 405 6.45 -4.95 -22.38
C LEU A 405 5.15 -4.45 -23.00
N MET A 406 4.04 -5.11 -22.68
CA MET A 406 2.69 -4.64 -22.98
C MET A 406 2.04 -4.17 -21.69
N TYR A 407 1.90 -2.85 -21.57
CA TYR A 407 1.19 -2.20 -20.47
C TYR A 407 -0.28 -2.06 -20.86
N LEU A 408 -1.10 -3.01 -20.39
CA LEU A 408 -2.50 -3.17 -20.80
C LEU A 408 -3.49 -2.58 -19.79
N GLY A 409 -3.06 -1.60 -19.01
CA GLY A 409 -3.81 -1.01 -17.92
C GLY A 409 -3.74 0.52 -17.86
N GLY A 410 -4.22 1.07 -16.74
CA GLY A 410 -4.16 2.49 -16.37
C GLY A 410 -3.65 2.68 -14.94
N ASN A 411 -3.12 3.87 -14.65
CA ASN A 411 -2.51 4.24 -13.37
C ASN A 411 -1.47 3.22 -12.86
N GLY A 412 -0.66 2.71 -13.78
CA GLY A 412 0.42 1.79 -13.48
C GLY A 412 1.65 2.53 -12.96
N PHE A 413 2.43 1.84 -12.12
CA PHE A 413 3.73 2.31 -11.65
C PHE A 413 3.66 3.65 -10.88
N TYR A 414 2.55 3.92 -10.22
CA TYR A 414 2.24 5.22 -9.62
C TYR A 414 2.84 5.37 -8.22
N TRP A 415 2.52 4.44 -7.33
CA TRP A 415 3.01 4.45 -5.95
C TRP A 415 4.25 3.59 -5.75
N ARG A 416 5.20 4.15 -5.00
CA ARG A 416 6.30 3.36 -4.45
C ARG A 416 5.79 2.53 -3.29
N THR A 417 6.05 1.23 -3.36
CA THR A 417 5.77 0.27 -2.27
C THR A 417 7.05 -0.41 -1.81
N ALA A 418 7.07 -0.88 -0.57
CA ALA A 418 8.14 -1.71 -0.02
C ALA A 418 7.59 -3.07 0.42
N PHE A 419 8.35 -4.13 0.17
CA PHE A 419 8.11 -5.46 0.75
C PHE A 419 8.97 -5.64 1.99
N HIS A 420 8.39 -6.19 3.06
CA HIS A 420 9.14 -6.40 4.29
C HIS A 420 10.18 -7.52 4.16
N PRO A 421 11.46 -7.31 4.53
CA PRO A 421 12.53 -8.27 4.24
C PRO A 421 12.40 -9.58 5.02
N THR A 422 11.76 -9.56 6.19
CA THR A 422 11.65 -10.73 7.09
C THR A 422 10.22 -11.13 7.43
N LEU A 423 9.22 -10.38 6.98
CA LEU A 423 7.80 -10.64 7.25
C LEU A 423 7.09 -10.90 5.92
N PRO A 424 6.96 -12.16 5.50
CA PRO A 424 6.44 -12.49 4.18
C PRO A 424 5.06 -11.90 3.93
N GLY A 425 4.86 -11.35 2.74
CA GLY A 425 3.58 -10.80 2.31
C GLY A 425 3.17 -9.46 2.93
N LEU A 426 3.98 -8.87 3.83
CA LEU A 426 3.75 -7.51 4.33
C LEU A 426 4.27 -6.49 3.32
N ILE A 427 3.43 -5.53 2.94
CA ILE A 427 3.81 -4.36 2.15
C ILE A 427 3.61 -3.06 2.94
N GLU A 428 4.44 -2.05 2.65
CA GLU A 428 4.36 -0.71 3.22
C GLU A 428 4.20 0.35 2.13
N VAL A 429 3.29 1.30 2.36
CA VAL A 429 3.14 2.53 1.56
C VAL A 429 2.95 3.73 2.47
N ARG A 430 3.67 4.82 2.19
CA ARG A 430 3.47 6.13 2.82
C ARG A 430 2.91 7.11 1.79
N ARG A 431 1.68 7.62 2.02
CA ARG A 431 1.05 8.62 1.15
C ARG A 431 1.59 10.02 1.45
N ALA A 432 2.72 10.36 0.84
CA ALA A 432 3.42 11.62 1.07
C ALA A 432 2.72 12.85 0.42
N GLU A 433 3.51 13.89 0.13
CA GLU A 433 3.10 15.27 -0.22
C GLU A 433 2.01 15.39 -1.31
N ASP A 434 1.95 14.47 -2.27
CA ASP A 434 1.20 14.64 -3.53
C ASP A 434 0.49 13.34 -3.98
N GLY A 435 -0.36 13.43 -5.02
CA GLY A 435 -1.06 12.31 -5.65
C GLY A 435 -2.51 12.10 -5.22
N SER A 436 -3.24 11.28 -5.99
CA SER A 436 -4.58 10.81 -5.68
C SER A 436 -4.56 9.85 -4.48
N ARG A 437 -4.85 10.38 -3.28
CA ARG A 437 -4.71 9.67 -2.00
C ARG A 437 -5.99 9.73 -1.17
N ALA A 438 -6.31 8.62 -0.50
CA ALA A 438 -7.40 8.53 0.47
C ALA A 438 -7.06 9.17 1.83
N TRP A 439 -5.78 9.19 2.19
CA TRP A 439 -5.27 9.81 3.40
C TRP A 439 -3.89 10.42 3.14
N SER A 440 -3.46 11.34 4.00
CA SER A 440 -2.14 11.99 3.90
C SER A 440 -1.30 11.60 5.12
N ALA A 441 -0.09 11.11 4.89
CA ALA A 441 0.88 10.92 5.97
C ALA A 441 1.19 12.27 6.62
N GLU A 442 1.51 12.28 7.90
CA GLU A 442 1.91 13.52 8.55
C GLU A 442 3.27 14.00 8.03
N ALA A 443 3.47 15.32 8.04
CA ALA A 443 4.79 15.89 7.78
C ALA A 443 5.83 15.23 8.71
N GLY A 444 6.96 14.81 8.12
CA GLY A 444 8.01 14.07 8.81
C GLY A 444 7.90 12.54 8.70
N GLU A 445 6.75 11.97 8.32
CA GLU A 445 6.49 10.51 8.37
C GLU A 445 6.37 9.89 6.96
N TYR A 446 7.10 10.47 5.99
CA TYR A 446 7.05 10.07 4.58
C TYR A 446 8.01 8.95 4.21
N PHE A 447 9.04 8.72 5.01
CA PHE A 447 10.04 7.68 4.76
C PHE A 447 9.52 6.35 5.31
N MET A 448 9.50 5.33 4.45
CA MET A 448 9.08 3.98 4.82
C MET A 448 10.05 3.42 5.87
N SER A 449 9.51 2.76 6.90
CA SER A 449 10.35 2.16 7.94
C SER A 449 11.07 0.91 7.43
N THR A 450 10.43 0.17 6.52
CA THR A 450 10.90 -1.09 5.96
C THR A 450 12.22 -0.95 5.20
N THR A 451 12.35 0.11 4.40
CA THR A 451 13.52 0.31 3.51
C THR A 451 14.29 1.59 3.82
N GLY A 452 13.71 2.52 4.61
CA GLY A 452 14.24 3.87 4.79
C GLY A 452 14.10 4.73 3.53
N GLU A 453 13.39 4.28 2.52
CA GLU A 453 13.22 5.02 1.27
C GLU A 453 12.09 6.04 1.38
N TYR A 454 12.21 7.13 0.63
CA TYR A 454 11.13 8.12 0.54
C TYR A 454 9.90 7.49 -0.12
N GLY A 455 8.76 7.51 0.58
CA GLY A 455 7.50 7.00 0.08
C GLY A 455 6.84 7.92 -0.96
N GLY A 456 5.55 7.73 -1.17
CA GLY A 456 4.77 8.50 -2.13
C GLY A 456 4.97 8.07 -3.59
N MET A 457 4.72 8.99 -4.51
CA MET A 457 4.72 8.70 -5.95
C MET A 457 6.13 8.59 -6.52
N TRP A 458 6.29 7.70 -7.51
CA TRP A 458 7.53 7.59 -8.28
C TRP A 458 7.86 8.87 -9.06
N ARG A 459 6.84 9.61 -9.51
CA ARG A 459 6.99 10.94 -10.15
C ARG A 459 7.77 11.94 -9.30
N ARG A 460 7.61 11.90 -7.97
CA ARG A 460 8.32 12.80 -7.04
C ARG A 460 9.76 12.35 -6.75
N GLN A 461 10.20 11.27 -7.39
CA GLN A 461 11.52 10.65 -7.23
C GLN A 461 12.26 10.56 -8.57
N ASP A 462 11.85 11.38 -9.55
CA ASP A 462 12.39 11.44 -10.92
C ASP A 462 12.34 10.09 -11.67
N ARG A 463 11.34 9.28 -11.32
CA ARG A 463 11.04 7.99 -11.97
C ARG A 463 9.58 8.00 -12.39
N THR A 464 9.25 8.69 -13.48
CA THR A 464 7.85 8.74 -13.94
C THR A 464 7.50 7.47 -14.71
N PRO A 465 6.23 7.00 -14.66
CA PRO A 465 5.77 5.92 -15.55
C PRO A 465 6.05 6.21 -17.02
N ASN A 466 5.96 7.50 -17.42
CA ASN A 466 6.28 7.97 -18.77
C ASN A 466 7.67 7.53 -19.27
N GLN A 467 8.69 7.49 -18.39
CA GLN A 467 10.04 7.05 -18.75
C GLN A 467 10.13 5.52 -18.97
N LEU A 468 9.26 4.74 -18.33
CA LEU A 468 9.29 3.28 -18.36
C LEU A 468 8.35 2.72 -19.44
N VAL A 469 7.10 3.22 -19.46
CA VAL A 469 6.02 2.72 -20.30
C VAL A 469 5.47 3.76 -21.28
N GLY A 470 6.12 4.91 -21.43
CA GLY A 470 5.78 5.92 -22.44
C GLY A 470 4.61 6.84 -22.08
N ILE A 471 3.75 6.43 -21.15
CA ILE A 471 2.61 7.18 -20.64
C ILE A 471 2.57 7.12 -19.11
N GLY A 472 1.81 8.00 -18.47
CA GLY A 472 1.59 7.96 -17.03
C GLY A 472 0.27 8.60 -16.61
N PHE A 473 -0.18 8.24 -15.41
CA PHE A 473 -1.47 8.64 -14.84
C PHE A 473 -1.74 10.14 -14.98
N CYS A 474 -2.95 10.46 -15.43
CA CYS A 474 -3.36 11.84 -15.65
C CYS A 474 -4.77 12.16 -15.17
N ALA A 475 -5.67 11.19 -15.11
CA ALA A 475 -7.07 11.45 -14.79
C ALA A 475 -7.78 10.18 -14.30
N GLN A 476 -8.81 10.37 -13.48
CA GLN A 476 -9.67 9.29 -12.98
C GLN A 476 -11.14 9.70 -13.00
N GLY A 477 -12.02 8.72 -13.13
CA GLY A 477 -13.46 8.89 -13.18
C GLY A 477 -14.15 7.55 -13.44
N PHE A 478 -15.16 7.23 -12.63
CA PHE A 478 -15.67 5.87 -12.52
C PHE A 478 -17.09 5.68 -13.07
N MET A 479 -17.77 6.77 -13.47
CA MET A 479 -19.16 6.73 -13.93
C MET A 479 -19.34 6.00 -15.28
N CYS A 480 -18.49 6.31 -16.27
CA CYS A 480 -18.56 5.71 -17.59
C CYS A 480 -17.17 5.67 -18.26
N GLY A 481 -16.98 4.68 -19.12
CA GLY A 481 -15.86 4.62 -20.04
C GLY A 481 -16.20 5.33 -21.36
N SER A 482 -15.18 5.45 -22.20
CA SER A 482 -15.26 6.03 -23.54
C SER A 482 -14.43 5.19 -24.53
N TYR A 483 -14.18 5.74 -25.71
CA TYR A 483 -13.56 5.11 -26.86
C TYR A 483 -12.26 5.80 -27.28
N TYR A 484 -11.53 5.16 -28.18
CA TYR A 484 -10.32 5.68 -28.81
C TYR A 484 -10.58 6.14 -30.24
N GLN A 485 -9.78 7.12 -30.68
CA GLN A 485 -9.71 7.58 -32.06
C GLN A 485 -8.27 7.49 -32.56
N TRP A 486 -8.09 7.01 -33.79
CA TRP A 486 -6.77 6.89 -34.39
C TRP A 486 -6.13 8.26 -34.62
N CYS A 487 -4.86 8.41 -34.23
CA CYS A 487 -4.10 9.63 -34.45
C CYS A 487 -3.53 9.67 -35.89
N PRO A 488 -3.16 10.85 -36.42
CA PRO A 488 -2.46 10.95 -37.70
C PRO A 488 -1.19 10.08 -37.78
N ASP A 489 -0.47 9.98 -36.66
CA ASP A 489 0.75 9.20 -36.52
C ASP A 489 0.52 7.68 -36.59
N SER A 490 -0.74 7.22 -36.55
CA SER A 490 -1.12 5.81 -36.81
C SER A 490 -0.79 5.34 -38.25
N THR A 491 -0.35 6.24 -39.13
CA THR A 491 0.11 5.95 -40.49
C THR A 491 1.62 5.69 -40.57
N ASP A 492 2.34 5.80 -39.45
CA ASP A 492 3.75 5.45 -39.37
C ASP A 492 3.92 3.93 -39.63
N PRO A 493 4.72 3.53 -40.63
CA PRO A 493 4.92 2.11 -40.96
C PRO A 493 5.44 1.26 -39.79
N ARG A 494 6.06 1.89 -38.78
CA ARG A 494 6.54 1.21 -37.58
C ARG A 494 5.42 0.56 -36.78
N VAL A 495 4.17 1.03 -36.91
CA VAL A 495 3.01 0.48 -36.20
C VAL A 495 2.01 -0.22 -37.14
N ASP A 496 2.38 -0.49 -38.39
CA ASP A 496 1.50 -1.16 -39.36
C ASP A 496 1.00 -2.52 -38.84
N PHE A 497 1.84 -3.24 -38.10
CA PHE A 497 1.51 -4.54 -37.52
C PHE A 497 0.30 -4.47 -36.57
N VAL A 498 0.03 -3.32 -35.94
CA VAL A 498 -1.10 -3.13 -35.02
C VAL A 498 -2.45 -3.28 -35.73
N PHE A 499 -2.49 -2.98 -37.03
CA PHE A 499 -3.73 -2.85 -37.78
C PHE A 499 -4.16 -4.08 -38.57
N ASP A 500 -3.48 -5.22 -38.42
CA ASP A 500 -3.87 -6.45 -39.13
C ASP A 500 -5.30 -6.86 -38.74
N GLY A 501 -6.19 -6.97 -39.73
CA GLY A 501 -7.61 -7.23 -39.49
C GLY A 501 -8.38 -6.13 -38.73
N VAL A 502 -7.81 -4.96 -38.49
CA VAL A 502 -8.46 -3.82 -37.82
C VAL A 502 -8.94 -2.81 -38.86
N THR A 503 -10.21 -2.44 -38.79
CA THR A 503 -10.74 -1.38 -39.67
C THR A 503 -10.46 -0.02 -39.02
N LYS A 504 -9.75 0.87 -39.71
CA LYS A 504 -9.52 2.26 -39.25
C LYS A 504 -10.80 3.12 -39.36
N SER A 505 -11.79 2.80 -38.53
CA SER A 505 -13.03 3.58 -38.33
C SER A 505 -12.72 4.90 -37.60
N SER A 506 -13.71 5.78 -37.45
CA SER A 506 -13.54 7.03 -36.68
C SER A 506 -13.47 6.84 -35.16
N LYS A 507 -13.90 5.68 -34.64
CA LYS A 507 -13.86 5.31 -33.22
C LYS A 507 -13.80 3.79 -33.05
N PHE A 508 -13.09 3.32 -32.03
CA PHE A 508 -13.07 1.90 -31.63
C PHE A 508 -13.00 1.77 -30.10
N GLY A 509 -13.39 0.60 -29.58
CA GLY A 509 -13.48 0.38 -28.13
C GLY A 509 -14.62 1.16 -27.45
N ASP A 510 -15.66 1.54 -28.20
CA ASP A 510 -16.90 2.15 -27.68
C ASP A 510 -17.86 1.08 -27.11
N TYR A 511 -17.27 0.18 -26.32
CA TYR A 511 -17.87 -0.99 -25.70
C TYR A 511 -16.93 -1.51 -24.61
N GLY A 512 -17.49 -2.16 -23.59
CA GLY A 512 -16.71 -2.77 -22.52
C GLY A 512 -17.59 -3.14 -21.33
N LEU A 513 -17.14 -4.08 -20.52
CA LEU A 513 -17.87 -4.45 -19.30
C LEU A 513 -17.79 -3.35 -18.23
N SER A 514 -16.68 -2.62 -18.18
CA SER A 514 -16.51 -1.44 -17.31
C SER A 514 -16.92 -0.17 -18.04
N GLY A 515 -18.01 0.45 -17.57
CA GLY A 515 -18.45 1.77 -18.04
C GLY A 515 -18.83 1.84 -19.53
N ASN A 516 -18.99 0.71 -20.22
CA ASN A 516 -19.28 0.62 -21.66
C ASN A 516 -18.22 1.26 -22.58
N GLY A 517 -16.93 1.19 -22.21
CA GLY A 517 -15.85 1.69 -23.06
C GLY A 517 -14.47 1.17 -22.67
N ALA A 518 -13.57 1.09 -23.64
CA ALA A 518 -12.19 0.64 -23.47
C ALA A 518 -11.28 1.69 -22.80
N ALA A 519 -11.68 2.97 -22.79
CA ALA A 519 -10.96 4.06 -22.14
C ALA A 519 -11.74 4.55 -20.90
N GLY A 520 -11.36 4.16 -19.68
CA GLY A 520 -12.13 4.54 -18.50
C GLY A 520 -11.53 4.07 -17.17
N GLN A 521 -12.23 4.45 -16.08
CA GLN A 521 -11.81 4.35 -14.68
C GLN A 521 -10.61 5.25 -14.39
N GLU A 522 -9.45 4.97 -14.99
CA GLU A 522 -8.23 5.76 -14.85
C GLU A 522 -7.47 5.79 -16.18
N LEU A 523 -6.91 6.95 -16.51
CA LEU A 523 -6.32 7.27 -17.80
C LEU A 523 -4.86 7.70 -17.65
N ASP A 524 -4.03 7.26 -18.58
CA ASP A 524 -2.62 7.64 -18.69
C ASP A 524 -2.35 8.32 -20.02
N ARG A 525 -1.52 9.37 -20.01
CA ARG A 525 -1.20 10.15 -21.21
C ARG A 525 0.29 10.19 -21.53
N TYR A 526 0.59 10.42 -22.81
CA TYR A 526 1.92 10.72 -23.29
C TYR A 526 2.30 12.17 -22.94
N ASP A 527 3.50 12.35 -22.36
CA ASP A 527 3.99 13.67 -21.95
C ASP A 527 5.53 13.73 -21.96
N LEU A 528 6.08 14.53 -22.87
CA LEU A 528 7.51 14.76 -23.00
C LEU A 528 8.12 15.44 -21.77
N SER A 529 7.37 16.27 -21.06
CA SER A 529 7.85 16.95 -19.85
C SER A 529 8.06 15.99 -18.70
N LEU A 530 7.34 14.86 -18.71
CA LEU A 530 7.48 13.76 -17.77
C LEU A 530 8.44 12.68 -18.28
N GLY A 531 9.09 12.85 -19.42
CA GLY A 531 10.12 11.94 -19.90
C GLY A 531 9.62 10.81 -20.81
N SER A 532 8.44 10.94 -21.41
CA SER A 532 8.04 10.04 -22.50
C SER A 532 9.07 10.04 -23.64
N PRO A 533 9.37 8.88 -24.27
CA PRO A 533 10.36 8.80 -25.34
C PRO A 533 9.96 9.64 -26.57
N ARG A 534 10.86 10.51 -27.04
CA ARG A 534 10.57 11.47 -28.13
C ARG A 534 10.21 10.83 -29.47
N HIS A 535 10.66 9.61 -29.71
CA HIS A 535 10.41 8.86 -30.94
C HIS A 535 9.18 7.96 -30.87
N ALA A 536 8.48 7.96 -29.73
CA ALA A 536 7.26 7.18 -29.56
C ALA A 536 6.20 7.62 -30.58
N VAL A 537 5.44 6.63 -31.06
CA VAL A 537 4.25 6.84 -31.90
C VAL A 537 3.04 6.86 -30.98
N VAL A 538 2.28 7.95 -30.98
CA VAL A 538 0.94 7.97 -30.38
C VAL A 538 -0.03 7.43 -31.42
N ILE A 539 -0.49 6.21 -31.22
CA ILE A 539 -1.29 5.45 -32.19
C ILE A 539 -2.75 5.90 -32.15
N ALA A 540 -3.29 6.06 -30.94
CA ALA A 540 -4.66 6.47 -30.71
C ALA A 540 -4.78 7.25 -29.41
N THR A 541 -5.81 8.08 -29.33
CA THR A 541 -6.12 8.87 -28.13
C THR A 541 -7.61 8.74 -27.83
N SER A 542 -7.96 8.58 -26.56
CA SER A 542 -9.36 8.56 -26.14
C SER A 542 -9.97 9.96 -26.13
N THR A 543 -11.24 10.08 -26.50
CA THR A 543 -11.99 11.34 -26.46
C THR A 543 -13.40 11.11 -25.91
N GLY A 544 -14.19 12.17 -25.72
CA GLY A 544 -15.60 12.03 -25.31
C GLY A 544 -15.82 11.72 -23.83
N HIS A 545 -14.83 12.01 -22.97
CA HIS A 545 -14.96 11.87 -21.51
C HIS A 545 -15.91 12.92 -20.93
N THR A 546 -16.65 12.54 -19.90
CA THR A 546 -17.52 13.47 -19.15
C THR A 546 -16.73 14.23 -18.09
N ASP A 547 -17.34 15.23 -17.46
CA ASP A 547 -16.72 15.97 -16.35
C ASP A 547 -16.57 15.14 -15.05
N ASN A 548 -17.10 13.92 -14.99
CA ASN A 548 -16.77 12.97 -13.92
C ASN A 548 -15.35 12.42 -14.06
N MET A 549 -14.78 12.42 -15.27
CA MET A 549 -13.37 12.14 -15.48
C MET A 549 -12.57 13.41 -15.19
N VAL A 550 -11.84 13.41 -14.08
CA VAL A 550 -11.15 14.59 -13.54
C VAL A 550 -9.65 14.42 -13.56
N LEU A 551 -8.95 15.51 -13.83
CA LEU A 551 -7.50 15.56 -13.86
C LEU A 551 -6.90 15.26 -12.48
N ALA A 552 -5.83 14.47 -12.45
CA ALA A 552 -5.09 14.12 -11.24
C ALA A 552 -4.43 15.35 -10.60
N LYS A 553 -4.29 15.35 -9.27
CA LYS A 553 -3.87 16.52 -8.46
C LYS A 553 -2.49 17.05 -8.87
N GLU A 554 -1.58 16.15 -9.20
CA GLU A 554 -0.20 16.43 -9.59
C GLU A 554 -0.07 17.06 -10.99
N GLU A 555 -1.16 17.17 -11.75
CA GLU A 555 -1.17 17.71 -13.11
C GLU A 555 -1.46 19.20 -13.24
N PHE A 556 -1.87 19.85 -12.15
CA PHE A 556 -2.14 21.28 -12.15
C PHE A 556 -1.54 21.95 -10.92
N GLY A 557 -0.88 23.09 -11.14
CA GLY A 557 -0.22 23.82 -10.05
C GLY A 557 -1.15 24.76 -9.30
N ALA A 558 -1.89 25.60 -10.02
CA ALA A 558 -2.86 26.52 -9.43
C ALA A 558 -4.28 25.98 -9.62
N MET A 559 -5.10 26.11 -8.58
CA MET A 559 -6.50 25.71 -8.64
C MET A 559 -7.24 26.47 -9.74
N HIS A 560 -7.96 25.75 -10.59
CA HIS A 560 -8.87 26.29 -11.60
C HIS A 560 -10.04 25.31 -11.83
N TRP A 561 -11.09 25.76 -12.51
CA TRP A 561 -12.31 24.97 -12.74
C TRP A 561 -12.23 24.04 -13.96
N MET A 562 -11.35 24.32 -14.92
CA MET A 562 -11.16 23.51 -16.15
C MET A 562 -10.41 22.18 -15.91
N ILE A 563 -10.88 21.35 -14.98
CA ILE A 563 -10.25 20.07 -14.59
C ILE A 563 -11.04 18.84 -15.05
N GLY A 564 -12.22 19.02 -15.64
CA GLY A 564 -13.06 17.93 -16.15
C GLY A 564 -12.79 17.56 -17.61
N GLY A 565 -13.22 16.36 -18.00
CA GLY A 565 -12.97 15.77 -19.30
C GLY A 565 -13.56 16.49 -20.51
N THR A 566 -14.61 17.31 -20.34
CA THR A 566 -15.20 18.03 -21.48
C THR A 566 -14.42 19.29 -21.88
N GLU A 567 -13.60 19.83 -20.97
CA GLU A 567 -12.91 21.11 -21.15
C GLU A 567 -11.39 20.98 -21.15
N ASN A 568 -10.85 19.89 -20.58
CA ASN A 568 -9.42 19.71 -20.41
C ASN A 568 -8.86 18.61 -21.32
N ASN A 569 -8.10 19.01 -22.34
CA ASN A 569 -7.46 18.09 -23.29
C ASN A 569 -6.38 17.17 -22.67
N ASN A 570 -5.98 17.38 -21.41
CA ASN A 570 -5.10 16.45 -20.71
C ASN A 570 -5.84 15.27 -20.09
N VAL A 571 -7.18 15.33 -20.01
CA VAL A 571 -8.02 14.21 -19.56
C VAL A 571 -8.23 13.26 -20.74
N ARG A 572 -7.25 12.38 -20.95
CA ARG A 572 -7.27 11.39 -22.04
C ARG A 572 -6.33 10.23 -21.74
N SER A 573 -6.63 9.11 -22.35
CA SER A 573 -5.75 7.96 -22.48
C SER A 573 -5.04 8.01 -23.85
N ASP A 574 -3.72 7.83 -23.87
CA ASP A 574 -2.94 7.72 -25.10
C ASP A 574 -2.40 6.30 -25.28
N MET A 575 -2.71 5.67 -26.42
CA MET A 575 -2.11 4.41 -26.84
C MET A 575 -0.79 4.68 -27.55
N VAL A 576 0.32 4.16 -27.02
CA VAL A 576 1.66 4.46 -27.53
C VAL A 576 2.49 3.23 -27.82
N PHE A 577 3.42 3.37 -28.77
CA PHE A 577 4.45 2.40 -29.08
C PHE A 577 5.82 3.08 -29.18
N PHE A 578 6.87 2.44 -28.63
CA PHE A 578 8.25 2.87 -28.86
C PHE A 578 9.25 1.72 -28.71
N GLU A 579 10.35 1.83 -29.44
CA GLU A 579 11.46 0.88 -29.41
C GLU A 579 12.47 1.23 -28.31
N THR A 580 13.16 0.22 -27.79
CA THR A 580 14.22 0.37 -26.77
C THR A 580 15.60 0.10 -27.36
N ALA A 581 16.65 0.63 -26.72
CA ALA A 581 18.02 0.53 -27.23
C ALA A 581 18.54 -0.91 -27.36
N GLY A 582 17.98 -1.86 -26.62
CA GLY A 582 18.33 -3.29 -26.70
C GLY A 582 17.67 -4.05 -27.86
N GLY A 583 16.89 -3.38 -28.73
CA GLY A 583 16.11 -4.03 -29.79
C GLY A 583 14.75 -4.56 -29.31
N GLY A 584 14.31 -4.11 -28.14
CA GLY A 584 13.00 -4.41 -27.56
C GLY A 584 12.00 -3.31 -27.88
N ALA A 585 10.81 -3.38 -27.27
CA ALA A 585 9.76 -2.40 -27.48
C ALA A 585 8.77 -2.38 -26.32
N VAL A 586 8.05 -1.27 -26.21
CA VAL A 586 6.94 -1.11 -25.28
C VAL A 586 5.69 -0.70 -26.04
N PHE A 587 4.56 -1.31 -25.70
CA PHE A 587 3.23 -0.93 -26.13
C PHE A 587 2.37 -0.66 -24.91
N SER A 588 1.67 0.47 -24.89
CA SER A 588 0.87 0.91 -23.75
C SER A 588 -0.49 1.41 -24.18
N VAL A 589 -1.54 1.07 -23.44
CA VAL A 589 -2.93 1.46 -23.75
C VAL A 589 -3.45 2.59 -22.87
N GLY A 590 -3.00 2.67 -21.61
CA GLY A 590 -3.27 3.77 -20.70
C GLY A 590 -4.69 3.85 -20.17
N SER A 591 -5.36 2.72 -19.97
CA SER A 591 -6.73 2.64 -19.47
C SER A 591 -6.94 1.36 -18.67
N ILE A 592 -7.47 1.49 -17.44
CA ILE A 592 -7.87 0.32 -16.64
C ILE A 592 -8.96 -0.47 -17.37
N SER A 593 -9.90 0.19 -18.05
CA SER A 593 -11.01 -0.49 -18.73
C SER A 593 -10.60 -1.36 -19.94
N TRP A 594 -9.35 -1.30 -20.41
CA TRP A 594 -8.92 -2.00 -21.63
C TRP A 594 -9.12 -3.53 -21.56
N PRO A 595 -8.66 -4.26 -20.52
CA PRO A 595 -8.84 -5.72 -20.46
C PRO A 595 -10.31 -6.12 -20.38
N MET A 596 -11.17 -5.29 -19.77
CA MET A 596 -12.61 -5.53 -19.66
C MET A 596 -13.38 -5.33 -20.97
N SER A 597 -12.73 -4.84 -22.02
CA SER A 597 -13.29 -4.76 -23.38
C SER A 597 -12.86 -5.95 -24.26
N LEU A 598 -11.87 -6.74 -23.85
CA LEU A 598 -11.41 -7.93 -24.56
C LEU A 598 -12.53 -8.97 -24.81
N PRO A 599 -13.36 -9.36 -23.83
CA PRO A 599 -14.33 -10.46 -24.00
C PRO A 599 -15.56 -10.11 -24.83
N ILE A 600 -15.74 -8.85 -25.21
CA ILE A 600 -16.93 -8.40 -25.94
C ILE A 600 -17.03 -9.10 -27.30
N ASN A 601 -18.25 -9.49 -27.69
CA ASN A 601 -18.52 -10.17 -28.98
C ASN A 601 -17.67 -11.44 -29.16
N ASP A 602 -17.58 -12.28 -28.13
CA ASP A 602 -16.80 -13.52 -28.12
C ASP A 602 -15.35 -13.31 -28.56
N TYR A 603 -14.72 -12.25 -28.04
CA TYR A 603 -13.35 -11.83 -28.37
C TYR A 603 -13.13 -11.36 -29.82
N ASP A 604 -14.20 -11.25 -30.63
CA ASP A 604 -14.14 -10.74 -32.01
C ASP A 604 -14.42 -9.24 -32.05
N ASN A 605 -13.44 -8.45 -31.63
CA ASN A 605 -13.54 -7.00 -31.56
C ASN A 605 -12.17 -6.33 -31.80
N ASP A 606 -12.15 -5.03 -32.06
CA ASP A 606 -10.91 -4.29 -32.39
C ASP A 606 -9.91 -4.29 -31.22
N VAL A 607 -10.36 -4.20 -29.96
CA VAL A 607 -9.49 -4.20 -28.77
C VAL A 607 -8.73 -5.52 -28.65
N SER A 608 -9.44 -6.64 -28.82
CA SER A 608 -8.87 -7.99 -28.85
C SER A 608 -7.89 -8.16 -30.02
N ARG A 609 -8.25 -7.71 -31.23
CA ARG A 609 -7.38 -7.79 -32.42
C ARG A 609 -6.10 -6.97 -32.27
N VAL A 610 -6.20 -5.71 -31.81
CA VAL A 610 -5.03 -4.86 -31.52
C VAL A 610 -4.11 -5.52 -30.51
N THR A 611 -4.66 -6.00 -29.39
CA THR A 611 -3.88 -6.67 -28.34
C THR A 611 -3.17 -7.91 -28.89
N ARG A 612 -3.88 -8.73 -29.67
CA ARG A 612 -3.31 -9.93 -30.31
C ARG A 612 -2.18 -9.58 -31.28
N ASN A 613 -2.40 -8.61 -32.16
CA ASN A 613 -1.43 -8.20 -33.18
C ASN A 613 -0.11 -7.73 -32.55
N VAL A 614 -0.21 -6.93 -31.49
CA VAL A 614 0.97 -6.49 -30.73
C VAL A 614 1.66 -7.68 -30.09
N LEU A 615 0.91 -8.57 -29.43
CA LEU A 615 1.48 -9.74 -28.78
C LEU A 615 2.22 -10.65 -29.77
N GLU A 616 1.63 -10.95 -30.93
CA GLU A 616 2.30 -11.80 -31.94
C GLU A 616 3.56 -11.14 -32.50
N ARG A 617 3.52 -9.83 -32.78
CA ARG A 617 4.74 -9.11 -33.18
C ARG A 617 5.78 -9.08 -32.05
N PHE A 618 5.35 -9.01 -30.79
CA PHE A 618 6.23 -9.02 -29.63
C PHE A 618 6.78 -10.42 -29.32
N ARG A 619 6.14 -11.49 -29.80
CA ARG A 619 6.68 -12.85 -29.73
C ARG A 619 7.67 -13.15 -30.85
N ASP A 620 7.58 -12.48 -31.99
CA ASP A 620 8.53 -12.65 -33.09
C ASP A 620 9.98 -12.32 -32.65
N PRO A 621 10.97 -13.23 -32.78
CA PRO A 621 12.35 -12.95 -32.40
C PRO A 621 13.00 -11.78 -33.16
N GLU A 622 12.44 -11.32 -34.27
CA GLU A 622 12.95 -10.16 -35.01
C GLU A 622 12.97 -8.91 -34.11
N PRO A 623 14.15 -8.27 -33.92
CA PRO A 623 14.30 -7.11 -33.05
C PRO A 623 13.59 -5.88 -33.62
N PHE A 624 13.32 -4.91 -32.75
CA PHE A 624 12.83 -3.59 -33.14
C PHE A 624 13.99 -2.62 -33.32
N PRO A 625 14.34 -2.24 -34.56
CA PRO A 625 15.42 -1.27 -34.76
C PRO A 625 14.99 0.10 -34.27
N LEU A 626 15.91 0.82 -33.60
CA LEU A 626 15.68 2.23 -33.30
C LEU A 626 15.48 3.02 -34.60
N PRO A 627 14.56 4.00 -34.62
CA PRO A 627 14.38 4.86 -35.78
C PRO A 627 15.67 5.64 -36.07
N SER A 628 15.98 5.82 -37.35
CA SER A 628 17.18 6.54 -37.79
C SER A 628 17.15 8.00 -37.32
N SER A 629 18.33 8.61 -37.14
CA SER A 629 18.46 9.99 -36.65
C SER A 629 17.78 11.04 -37.55
N GLU A 630 17.50 10.71 -38.81
CA GLU A 630 16.73 11.57 -39.73
C GLU A 630 15.26 11.71 -39.31
N PHE A 631 14.67 10.71 -38.65
CA PHE A 631 13.31 10.77 -38.08
C PHE A 631 13.24 11.56 -36.77
N LEU A 632 14.33 11.58 -35.99
CA LEU A 632 14.42 12.35 -34.74
C LEU A 632 14.45 13.88 -34.97
N GLY A 633 14.75 14.32 -36.21
CA GLY A 633 14.83 15.73 -36.60
C GLY A 633 13.51 16.37 -37.05
N VAL A 634 12.41 15.60 -37.15
CA VAL A 634 11.12 16.08 -37.69
C VAL A 634 9.99 15.89 -36.68
N VAL A 635 10.18 16.33 -35.43
CA VAL A 635 9.00 16.64 -34.59
C VAL A 635 8.53 18.04 -34.98
N SER A 636 7.66 18.09 -35.98
CA SER A 636 6.89 19.28 -36.31
C SER A 636 6.03 19.67 -35.09
N PRO A 637 6.03 20.93 -34.61
CA PRO A 637 5.22 21.37 -33.46
C PRO A 637 3.69 21.34 -33.69
N LYS A 638 3.19 20.57 -34.65
CA LYS A 638 1.81 20.69 -35.18
C LYS A 638 0.73 19.96 -34.39
N CYS A 639 1.05 19.21 -33.34
CA CYS A 639 0.07 18.74 -32.35
C CYS A 639 0.07 19.57 -31.05
N LEU A 640 0.68 20.75 -31.05
CA LEU A 640 0.30 21.82 -30.12
C LEU A 640 -0.89 22.57 -30.74
N VAL A 641 -2.09 22.00 -30.60
CA VAL A 641 -3.32 22.69 -31.00
C VAL A 641 -3.52 23.90 -30.09
N ALA A 642 -3.66 25.05 -30.75
CA ALA A 642 -4.21 26.34 -30.36
C ALA A 642 -4.32 26.68 -28.86
N LYS A 643 -3.69 27.81 -28.50
CA LYS A 643 -3.93 28.56 -27.25
C LYS A 643 -5.42 28.76 -26.94
#